data_AF-A0A6H0KLD8-F1
#
_entry.id   AF-A0A6H0KLD8-F1
#
_cell.length_a   1.000
_cell.length_b   1.000
_cell.length_c   1.000
_cell.angle_alpha   90.00
_cell.angle_beta   90.00
_cell.angle_gamma   90.00
#
_symmetry.space_group_name_H-M   'P 1'
#
loop_
_entity.id
_entity.type
_entity.pdbx_description
1 polymer ?
#
loop_
_entity_poly.entity_id
_entity_poly.type
_entity_poly.pdbx_seq_one_letter_code
_entity_poly.pdbx_strand_id
1 'polypeptide(L)'
;MKHNTYLLFFFLFLFGMSDDLWAQAESTPKVKLQAIDMQRVKEIADMLPDAPFGLGDTYKNRVAWDKLYATGKYKKTMNEAEKMLREGFPVWDQKLYDRVFTDGDTQSGKDMINNRLKCLSILVWAECLENKGRFTKMVKDAIYDIMKQKTWVNPKHYYKHNYKGFVELATALNAVHLSQAVYLLDDKLPAKLRTDLLAELYTRAFHPLMGTINGKNKDHWWLTGTNNWNAACLDGVTCAALTLIPDKLERAKYAAIAERYIQNFIAGFLDDGYCTEGLGYYNFGMMHYITLREKLWLDTGGKLDLFQQSPEKIYKIACFPSNLEIINEIYPAIADCKTGSSPSRNIMRYLNRTVGLQLPSDKYYNEGLTFNMSDCIINVFPRATKLGKQTAMNKEKETLRSYFPYGGLLIVRTDQDSTCKMGVALKGGNNNEHHNHNDIGSYTMVVGKETMIEDPGLVPYDSRTFSPERYTAFKTLASYGHPVPYVAGTEQIDGKKAEAKIIKTDFSEGTDIFAFDFTSAYPVPSLKKLTRTFVFHRASEQPALEVVDNYSFSKPEAFETALITRAKWQKSGENTLLLMRGKERVQVDIDADRCTFDIKEEVISEKGKPYTRLGIVLRDKRAEGKIKVTYRVLEKERPAAMLWNYENMLRIKKGLKAGDKTYELPYKQLIKEATALLKCKAPSVMNKPDECVAISGNKHDFITVGKYSWPNPDTPDGKPWFQKDGVRNPNYKKYDATYQVQMCKNVVRLSAAYFFSDDERFAKKAVEHLKVWFINANSKMTPHLLYAQVIPGNDGDMGHAAGIIEGRIFVDVLSSIGLLESSSCYTERVDNDLKVWFRKFNTWLTTSKVGKEESRTKNNHAVAYDELLISISLFLRDNDTAFKLIDGLHSNRLYKQIEPDGKMPLELARSLGHSYSEYNLIHMLEICEMAKPLLPALYHRTSDDGRCIGKALDFIATYQGKTEKEFAPYRQISGWDNSQQQVCWLLYRARHFDPSKNYEELFRKYWIEKPGHINLLLY
;
A
#
# COMPACT_ATOMS: atom_id res chain seq x y z
N MET A 1 25.78 -28.68 -55.20
CA MET A 1 26.80 -29.61 -54.67
C MET A 1 27.82 -28.84 -53.84
N LYS A 2 27.63 -28.84 -52.51
CA LYS A 2 28.54 -28.43 -51.41
C LYS A 2 27.65 -28.11 -50.20
N HIS A 3 27.28 -29.12 -49.43
CA HIS A 3 26.69 -29.00 -48.08
C HIS A 3 27.00 -30.32 -47.36
N ASN A 4 28.18 -30.40 -46.77
CA ASN A 4 28.58 -31.50 -45.88
C ASN A 4 29.77 -31.04 -45.04
N THR A 5 29.53 -30.21 -44.02
CA THR A 5 30.50 -29.95 -42.93
C THR A 5 29.90 -29.35 -41.64
N TYR A 6 28.58 -29.44 -41.42
CA TYR A 6 27.92 -28.93 -40.20
C TYR A 6 27.18 -29.98 -39.36
N LEU A 7 27.40 -31.28 -39.60
CA LEU A 7 26.68 -32.36 -38.91
C LEU A 7 27.48 -33.12 -37.83
N LEU A 8 28.71 -32.71 -37.51
CA LEU A 8 29.53 -33.43 -36.51
C LEU A 8 29.77 -32.72 -35.17
N PHE A 9 29.32 -31.47 -35.00
CA PHE A 9 29.49 -30.74 -33.72
C PHE A 9 28.24 -30.73 -32.81
N PHE A 10 27.13 -31.34 -33.24
CA PHE A 10 25.87 -31.36 -32.48
C PHE A 10 25.57 -32.68 -31.74
N PHE A 11 26.43 -33.70 -31.88
CA PHE A 11 26.15 -35.06 -31.39
C PHE A 11 26.99 -35.54 -30.20
N LEU A 12 27.85 -34.69 -29.62
CA LEU A 12 28.71 -35.06 -28.48
C LEU A 12 28.37 -34.38 -27.15
N PHE A 13 27.31 -33.56 -27.08
CA PHE A 13 26.83 -32.95 -25.83
C PHE A 13 25.63 -33.68 -25.18
N LEU A 14 25.30 -34.89 -25.64
CA LEU A 14 24.11 -35.65 -25.20
C LEU A 14 24.39 -36.91 -24.36
N PHE A 15 25.65 -37.19 -24.03
CA PHE A 15 25.99 -38.26 -23.09
C PHE A 15 27.02 -37.74 -22.08
N GLY A 16 26.54 -37.27 -20.92
CA GLY A 16 27.39 -36.81 -19.82
C GLY A 16 26.75 -35.78 -18.89
N MET A 17 25.63 -35.16 -19.27
CA MET A 17 24.93 -34.17 -18.44
C MET A 17 23.76 -34.80 -17.67
N SER A 18 24.06 -35.84 -16.89
CA SER A 18 23.18 -36.30 -15.81
C SER A 18 23.95 -36.13 -14.52
N ASP A 19 23.53 -35.16 -13.71
CA ASP A 19 23.72 -35.01 -12.25
C ASP A 19 24.21 -33.63 -11.78
N ASP A 20 24.89 -32.81 -12.61
CA ASP A 20 25.54 -31.56 -12.11
C ASP A 20 24.92 -30.22 -12.55
N LEU A 21 23.88 -30.20 -13.40
CA LEU A 21 23.28 -28.93 -13.89
C LEU A 21 22.20 -28.32 -12.99
N TRP A 22 21.86 -28.98 -11.88
CA TRP A 22 20.79 -28.55 -10.96
C TRP A 22 21.26 -28.29 -9.53
N ALA A 23 22.58 -28.23 -9.31
CA ALA A 23 23.16 -28.00 -7.99
C ALA A 23 23.04 -26.52 -7.55
N GLN A 24 21.81 -26.03 -7.34
CA GLN A 24 21.59 -25.01 -6.31
C GLN A 24 21.83 -25.71 -4.97
N ALA A 25 22.62 -25.13 -4.08
CA ALA A 25 23.02 -25.87 -2.89
C ALA A 25 21.84 -26.15 -1.97
N GLU A 26 21.46 -27.43 -2.00
CA GLU A 26 20.49 -28.01 -1.13
C GLU A 26 21.08 -28.07 0.28
N SER A 27 20.27 -27.71 1.28
CA SER A 27 20.51 -28.23 2.63
C SER A 27 20.63 -29.76 2.55
N THR A 28 21.46 -30.36 3.39
CA THR A 28 21.64 -31.82 3.34
C THR A 28 20.30 -32.51 3.59
N PRO A 29 19.86 -33.44 2.73
CA PRO A 29 18.59 -34.13 2.93
C PRO A 29 18.59 -34.84 4.28
N LYS A 30 17.47 -34.70 5.01
CA LYS A 30 17.25 -35.43 6.27
C LYS A 30 17.10 -36.93 6.02
N VAL A 31 16.52 -37.32 4.88
CA VAL A 31 16.36 -38.72 4.48
C VAL A 31 16.81 -38.94 3.04
N LYS A 32 17.50 -40.07 2.81
CA LYS A 32 17.95 -40.51 1.48
C LYS A 32 16.93 -41.47 0.84
N LEU A 33 17.01 -41.56 -0.49
CA LEU A 33 16.23 -42.52 -1.29
C LEU A 33 16.53 -43.95 -0.83
N GLN A 34 15.47 -44.70 -0.53
CA GLN A 34 15.52 -46.10 -0.14
C GLN A 34 14.24 -46.82 -0.56
N ALA A 35 14.29 -48.15 -0.53
CA ALA A 35 13.12 -49.01 -0.71
C ALA A 35 12.03 -48.72 0.33
N ILE A 36 10.78 -48.94 -0.06
CA ILE A 36 9.63 -48.70 0.82
C ILE A 36 9.61 -49.67 2.00
N ASP A 37 9.36 -49.14 3.19
CA ASP A 37 9.20 -49.95 4.40
C ASP A 37 7.79 -50.55 4.44
N MET A 38 7.67 -51.82 4.05
CA MET A 38 6.38 -52.52 4.02
C MET A 38 5.78 -52.77 5.40
N GLN A 39 6.56 -52.72 6.49
CA GLN A 39 6.00 -52.79 7.83
C GLN A 39 5.26 -51.48 8.14
N ARG A 40 5.90 -50.34 7.88
CA ARG A 40 5.27 -49.03 8.04
C ARG A 40 4.04 -48.86 7.14
N VAL A 41 4.08 -49.40 5.92
CA VAL A 41 2.92 -49.41 5.00
C VAL A 41 1.73 -50.16 5.61
N LYS A 42 1.94 -51.32 6.26
CA LYS A 42 0.85 -52.07 6.91
C LYS A 42 0.26 -51.28 8.09
N GLU A 43 1.11 -50.68 8.91
CA GLU A 43 0.66 -49.85 10.04
C GLU A 43 -0.19 -48.67 9.56
N ILE A 44 0.23 -47.98 8.50
CA ILE A 44 -0.56 -46.88 7.92
C ILE A 44 -1.85 -47.43 7.32
N ALA A 45 -1.81 -48.57 6.62
CA ALA A 45 -2.99 -49.19 6.06
C ALA A 45 -4.05 -49.43 7.15
N ASP A 46 -3.68 -49.91 8.34
CA ASP A 46 -4.60 -50.10 9.47
C ASP A 46 -5.25 -48.79 9.98
N MET A 47 -4.65 -47.63 9.68
CA MET A 47 -5.21 -46.32 10.02
C MET A 47 -6.17 -45.78 8.95
N LEU A 48 -6.05 -46.23 7.70
CA LEU A 48 -6.83 -45.71 6.57
C LEU A 48 -8.29 -46.19 6.58
N PRO A 49 -9.23 -45.41 6.03
CA PRO A 49 -10.59 -45.90 5.74
C PRO A 49 -10.58 -46.93 4.62
N ASP A 50 -11.58 -47.80 4.58
CA ASP A 50 -11.73 -48.79 3.50
C ASP A 50 -12.05 -48.13 2.16
N ALA A 51 -12.91 -47.11 2.16
CA ALA A 51 -13.21 -46.32 0.96
C ALA A 51 -12.30 -45.10 0.86
N PRO A 52 -11.73 -44.79 -0.32
CA PRO A 52 -10.98 -43.55 -0.53
C PRO A 52 -11.92 -42.35 -0.59
N PHE A 53 -11.43 -41.19 -0.16
CA PHE A 53 -12.15 -39.92 -0.22
C PHE A 53 -11.17 -38.76 -0.44
N GLY A 54 -11.63 -37.65 -1.02
CA GLY A 54 -10.83 -36.45 -1.25
C GLY A 54 -10.97 -35.41 -0.15
N LEU A 55 -10.37 -34.24 -0.32
CA LEU A 55 -10.47 -33.16 0.67
C LEU A 55 -11.88 -32.54 0.67
N GLY A 56 -12.38 -32.14 1.84
CA GLY A 56 -13.70 -31.49 1.97
C GLY A 56 -14.89 -32.40 1.65
N ASP A 57 -16.07 -31.80 1.54
CA ASP A 57 -17.32 -32.51 1.27
C ASP A 57 -17.69 -32.44 -0.21
N THR A 58 -18.28 -33.51 -0.74
CA THR A 58 -18.79 -33.52 -2.11
C THR A 58 -19.95 -32.54 -2.28
N TYR A 59 -20.34 -32.27 -3.53
CA TYR A 59 -21.47 -31.39 -3.86
C TYR A 59 -22.79 -31.78 -3.17
N LYS A 60 -22.88 -33.04 -2.68
CA LYS A 60 -24.04 -33.61 -1.97
C LYS A 60 -24.28 -32.96 -0.61
N ASN A 61 -23.26 -32.42 0.06
CA ASN A 61 -23.46 -31.68 1.32
C ASN A 61 -24.03 -30.28 1.04
N ARG A 62 -25.33 -30.21 0.72
CA ARG A 62 -25.99 -28.95 0.37
C ARG A 62 -25.94 -27.92 1.50
N VAL A 63 -26.03 -28.35 2.76
CA VAL A 63 -25.95 -27.44 3.91
C VAL A 63 -24.66 -26.63 3.89
N ALA A 64 -23.52 -27.26 3.62
CA ALA A 64 -22.24 -26.57 3.56
C ALA A 64 -22.10 -25.69 2.30
N TRP A 65 -22.44 -26.24 1.13
CA TRP A 65 -22.29 -25.54 -0.14
C TRP A 65 -23.26 -24.37 -0.32
N ASP A 66 -24.52 -24.51 0.10
CA ASP A 66 -25.52 -23.43 0.08
C ASP A 66 -25.13 -22.30 1.02
N LYS A 67 -24.55 -22.62 2.19
CA LYS A 67 -24.01 -21.61 3.11
C LYS A 67 -22.89 -20.80 2.47
N LEU A 68 -21.96 -21.45 1.77
CA LEU A 68 -20.88 -20.77 1.04
C LEU A 68 -21.45 -19.91 -0.10
N TYR A 69 -22.41 -20.43 -0.86
CA TYR A 69 -23.04 -19.70 -1.96
C TYR A 69 -23.79 -18.46 -1.48
N ALA A 70 -24.52 -18.57 -0.37
CA ALA A 70 -25.28 -17.48 0.25
C ALA A 70 -24.41 -16.30 0.74
N THR A 71 -23.11 -16.50 0.94
CA THR A 71 -22.19 -15.40 1.32
C THR A 71 -22.06 -14.32 0.25
N GLY A 72 -22.39 -14.63 -1.01
CA GLY A 72 -22.18 -13.75 -2.17
C GLY A 72 -20.70 -13.56 -2.58
N LYS A 73 -19.74 -14.13 -1.84
CA LYS A 73 -18.30 -13.93 -2.08
C LYS A 73 -17.78 -14.66 -3.32
N TYR A 74 -18.52 -15.64 -3.82
CA TYR A 74 -18.17 -16.45 -5.00
C TYR A 74 -18.75 -15.90 -6.32
N LYS A 75 -19.31 -14.68 -6.33
CA LYS A 75 -19.88 -14.06 -7.54
C LYS A 75 -18.88 -14.00 -8.70
N LYS A 76 -17.60 -13.74 -8.41
CA LYS A 76 -16.54 -13.75 -9.42
C LYS A 76 -16.37 -15.13 -10.06
N THR A 77 -16.28 -16.17 -9.25
CA THR A 77 -16.22 -17.57 -9.71
C THR A 77 -17.41 -17.90 -10.61
N MET A 78 -18.63 -17.52 -10.21
CA MET A 78 -19.82 -17.75 -11.02
C MET A 78 -19.75 -17.03 -12.37
N ASN A 79 -19.36 -15.75 -12.38
CA ASN A 79 -19.22 -14.98 -13.62
C ASN A 79 -18.16 -15.56 -14.56
N GLU A 80 -17.02 -16.01 -14.02
CA GLU A 80 -15.95 -16.65 -14.79
C GLU A 80 -16.40 -18.00 -15.37
N ALA A 81 -17.11 -18.81 -14.58
CA ALA A 81 -17.71 -20.06 -15.06
C ALA A 81 -18.75 -19.83 -16.17
N GLU A 82 -19.61 -18.83 -16.01
CA GLU A 82 -20.60 -18.44 -17.03
C GLU A 82 -19.96 -17.93 -18.31
N LYS A 83 -18.86 -17.19 -18.19
CA LYS A 83 -18.06 -16.76 -19.33
C LYS A 83 -17.53 -17.97 -20.09
N MET A 84 -16.99 -18.97 -19.38
CA MET A 84 -16.53 -20.21 -20.00
C MET A 84 -17.66 -20.99 -20.69
N LEU A 85 -18.89 -21.00 -20.17
CA LEU A 85 -20.02 -21.60 -20.89
C LEU A 85 -20.29 -20.95 -22.25
N ARG A 86 -20.01 -19.65 -22.40
CA ARG A 86 -20.18 -18.92 -23.68
C ARG A 86 -18.97 -19.03 -24.61
N GLU A 87 -17.77 -18.95 -24.05
CA GLU A 87 -16.52 -18.83 -24.82
C GLU A 87 -15.80 -20.17 -25.00
N GLY A 88 -16.15 -21.19 -24.23
CA GLY A 88 -15.49 -22.49 -24.17
C GLY A 88 -14.42 -22.58 -23.08
N PHE A 89 -13.99 -23.83 -22.82
CA PHE A 89 -12.83 -24.11 -21.97
C PHE A 89 -11.54 -23.73 -22.72
N PRO A 90 -10.52 -23.14 -22.07
CA PRO A 90 -9.27 -22.77 -22.76
C PRO A 90 -8.65 -23.98 -23.44
N VAL A 91 -8.33 -23.88 -24.73
CA VAL A 91 -7.80 -25.00 -25.53
C VAL A 91 -6.30 -25.24 -25.28
N TRP A 92 -5.84 -26.45 -25.58
CA TRP A 92 -4.40 -26.74 -25.66
C TRP A 92 -3.83 -26.12 -26.95
N ASP A 93 -2.78 -25.32 -26.80
CA ASP A 93 -2.02 -24.75 -27.89
C ASP A 93 -0.62 -25.40 -27.95
N GLN A 94 -0.45 -26.27 -28.95
CA GLN A 94 0.82 -26.96 -29.18
C GLN A 94 1.96 -25.97 -29.50
N LYS A 95 1.67 -24.85 -30.19
CA LYS A 95 2.70 -23.87 -30.53
C LYS A 95 3.24 -23.19 -29.28
N LEU A 96 2.37 -22.84 -28.31
CA LEU A 96 2.81 -22.28 -27.03
C LEU A 96 3.66 -23.26 -26.22
N TYR A 97 3.32 -24.56 -26.26
CA TYR A 97 4.11 -25.60 -25.62
C TYR A 97 5.50 -25.75 -26.29
N ASP A 98 5.53 -25.75 -27.61
CA ASP A 98 6.75 -26.02 -28.39
C ASP A 98 7.75 -24.84 -28.40
N ARG A 99 7.36 -23.67 -27.88
CA ARG A 99 8.22 -22.48 -27.88
C ARG A 99 9.57 -22.71 -27.21
N VAL A 100 9.64 -23.56 -26.19
CA VAL A 100 10.90 -23.94 -25.56
C VAL A 100 11.91 -24.53 -26.57
N PHE A 101 11.42 -25.26 -27.58
CA PHE A 101 12.24 -25.90 -28.61
C PHE A 101 12.51 -24.99 -29.81
N THR A 102 11.75 -23.90 -29.97
CA THR A 102 11.88 -23.00 -31.12
C THR A 102 12.62 -21.70 -30.78
N ASP A 103 12.26 -21.04 -29.67
CA ASP A 103 12.80 -19.74 -29.27
C ASP A 103 13.26 -19.67 -27.80
N GLY A 104 13.17 -20.78 -27.06
CA GLY A 104 13.62 -20.88 -25.68
C GLY A 104 12.65 -20.32 -24.64
N ASP A 105 11.45 -19.89 -25.02
CA ASP A 105 10.42 -19.46 -24.07
C ASP A 105 9.84 -20.67 -23.30
N THR A 106 10.14 -20.72 -22.01
CA THR A 106 9.68 -21.77 -21.08
C THR A 106 8.38 -21.40 -20.35
N GLN A 107 7.97 -20.13 -20.40
CA GLN A 107 6.91 -19.60 -19.55
C GLN A 107 5.53 -19.72 -20.22
N SER A 108 5.42 -19.44 -21.52
CA SER A 108 4.12 -19.46 -22.22
C SER A 108 3.40 -20.82 -22.12
N GLY A 109 4.12 -21.92 -22.36
CA GLY A 109 3.55 -23.26 -22.25
C GLY A 109 3.16 -23.64 -20.80
N LYS A 110 3.98 -23.24 -19.82
CA LYS A 110 3.68 -23.41 -18.39
C LYS A 110 2.40 -22.67 -18.00
N ASP A 111 2.26 -21.41 -18.42
CA ASP A 111 1.10 -20.57 -18.09
C ASP A 111 -0.19 -21.13 -18.70
N MET A 112 -0.13 -21.64 -19.93
CA MET A 112 -1.25 -22.32 -20.57
C MET A 112 -1.73 -23.53 -19.74
N ILE A 113 -0.80 -24.41 -19.32
CA ILE A 113 -1.12 -25.60 -18.52
C ILE A 113 -1.78 -25.19 -17.19
N ASN A 114 -1.17 -24.24 -16.47
CA ASN A 114 -1.68 -23.76 -15.18
C ASN A 114 -3.05 -23.07 -15.32
N ASN A 115 -3.25 -22.29 -16.39
CA ASN A 115 -4.52 -21.62 -16.63
C ASN A 115 -5.67 -22.61 -16.88
N ARG A 116 -5.40 -23.70 -17.59
CA ARG A 116 -6.38 -24.78 -17.80
C ARG A 116 -6.80 -25.43 -16.48
N LEU A 117 -5.84 -25.73 -15.59
CA LEU A 117 -6.14 -26.25 -14.24
C LEU A 117 -6.94 -25.29 -13.37
N LYS A 118 -6.60 -24.00 -13.42
CA LYS A 118 -7.36 -22.94 -12.74
C LYS A 118 -8.81 -22.88 -13.25
N CYS A 119 -9.00 -22.94 -14.56
CA CYS A 119 -10.33 -22.92 -15.18
C CYS A 119 -11.17 -24.14 -14.80
N LEU A 120 -10.54 -25.33 -14.74
CA LEU A 120 -11.20 -26.54 -14.24
C LEU A 120 -11.66 -26.36 -12.79
N SER A 121 -10.80 -25.82 -11.93
CA SER A 121 -11.14 -25.52 -10.53
C SER A 121 -12.36 -24.58 -10.43
N ILE A 122 -12.38 -23.49 -11.21
CA ILE A 122 -13.50 -22.55 -11.23
C ILE A 122 -14.82 -23.24 -11.63
N LEU A 123 -14.81 -24.08 -12.66
CA LEU A 123 -16.00 -24.81 -13.12
C LEU A 123 -16.51 -25.80 -12.07
N VAL A 124 -15.61 -26.56 -11.43
CA VAL A 124 -15.97 -27.49 -10.34
C VAL A 124 -16.59 -26.75 -9.17
N TRP A 125 -15.96 -25.64 -8.73
CA TRP A 125 -16.50 -24.81 -7.66
C TRP A 125 -17.89 -24.25 -8.01
N ALA A 126 -18.08 -23.75 -9.24
CA ALA A 126 -19.36 -23.21 -9.68
C ALA A 126 -20.46 -24.29 -9.66
N GLU A 127 -20.16 -25.52 -10.10
CA GLU A 127 -21.11 -26.63 -10.05
C GLU A 127 -21.39 -27.09 -8.61
N CYS A 128 -20.38 -27.16 -7.74
CA CYS A 128 -20.58 -27.47 -6.32
C CYS A 128 -21.44 -26.42 -5.61
N LEU A 129 -21.22 -25.14 -5.90
CA LEU A 129 -21.97 -24.03 -5.30
C LEU A 129 -23.43 -24.01 -5.76
N GLU A 130 -23.68 -24.06 -7.07
CA GLU A 130 -25.02 -23.85 -7.63
C GLU A 130 -25.84 -25.14 -7.80
N ASN A 131 -25.18 -26.27 -8.07
CA ASN A 131 -25.78 -27.59 -8.22
C ASN A 131 -26.93 -27.69 -9.26
N LYS A 132 -26.81 -26.98 -10.39
CA LYS A 132 -27.82 -26.99 -11.47
C LYS A 132 -27.46 -27.86 -12.67
N GLY A 133 -26.29 -28.49 -12.68
CA GLY A 133 -25.84 -29.36 -13.77
C GLY A 133 -25.33 -28.64 -15.02
N ARG A 134 -25.52 -27.31 -15.11
CA ARG A 134 -25.17 -26.55 -16.33
C ARG A 134 -23.67 -26.50 -16.61
N PHE A 135 -22.81 -26.71 -15.60
CA PHE A 135 -21.36 -26.76 -15.80
C PHE A 135 -20.83 -28.19 -15.93
N THR A 136 -21.60 -29.20 -15.50
CA THR A 136 -21.17 -30.61 -15.43
C THR A 136 -20.64 -31.14 -16.77
N LYS A 137 -21.31 -30.82 -17.89
CA LYS A 137 -20.84 -31.24 -19.22
C LYS A 137 -19.46 -30.68 -19.53
N MET A 138 -19.26 -29.38 -19.30
CA MET A 138 -17.98 -28.70 -19.56
C MET A 138 -16.87 -29.21 -18.64
N VAL A 139 -17.17 -29.48 -17.36
CA VAL A 139 -16.19 -30.09 -16.44
C VAL A 139 -15.75 -31.45 -16.94
N LYS A 140 -16.70 -32.32 -17.33
CA LYS A 140 -16.41 -33.64 -17.90
C LYS A 140 -15.54 -33.53 -19.15
N ASP A 141 -15.91 -32.64 -20.07
CA ASP A 141 -15.18 -32.45 -21.33
C ASP A 141 -13.77 -31.90 -21.08
N ALA A 142 -13.60 -30.97 -20.12
CA ALA A 142 -12.31 -30.43 -19.71
C ALA A 142 -11.38 -31.48 -19.07
N ILE A 143 -11.91 -32.37 -18.21
CA ILE A 143 -11.13 -33.46 -17.61
C ILE A 143 -10.62 -34.40 -18.71
N TYR A 144 -11.49 -34.82 -19.64
CA TYR A 144 -11.09 -35.66 -20.77
C TYR A 144 -10.07 -34.95 -21.68
N ASP A 145 -10.24 -33.65 -21.92
CA ASP A 145 -9.31 -32.86 -22.73
C ASP A 145 -7.91 -32.81 -22.09
N ILE A 146 -7.82 -32.62 -20.77
CA ILE A 146 -6.55 -32.65 -20.03
C ILE A 146 -5.92 -34.05 -20.04
N MET A 147 -6.70 -35.12 -19.88
CA MET A 147 -6.21 -36.50 -19.96
C MET A 147 -5.65 -36.84 -21.34
N LYS A 148 -6.28 -36.35 -22.41
CA LYS A 148 -5.84 -36.55 -23.80
C LYS A 148 -4.59 -35.76 -24.17
N GLN A 149 -4.14 -34.84 -23.31
CA GLN A 149 -2.90 -34.11 -23.56
C GLN A 149 -1.75 -35.10 -23.77
N LYS A 150 -0.93 -34.74 -24.76
CA LYS A 150 0.26 -35.48 -25.17
C LYS A 150 1.21 -35.76 -23.99
N THR A 151 1.35 -34.78 -23.10
CA THR A 151 2.16 -34.87 -21.89
C THR A 151 1.53 -34.01 -20.78
N TRP A 152 1.84 -34.36 -19.53
CA TRP A 152 1.53 -33.55 -18.34
C TRP A 152 2.77 -32.83 -17.81
N VAL A 153 3.94 -33.08 -18.42
CA VAL A 153 5.23 -32.52 -18.02
C VAL A 153 5.36 -31.09 -18.53
N ASN A 154 5.91 -30.21 -17.72
CA ASN A 154 6.28 -28.86 -18.14
C ASN A 154 7.21 -28.91 -19.38
N PRO A 155 7.01 -28.05 -20.40
CA PRO A 155 7.87 -28.04 -21.61
C PRO A 155 9.37 -27.95 -21.30
N LYS A 156 9.77 -27.26 -20.24
CA LYS A 156 11.18 -27.17 -19.81
C LYS A 156 11.79 -28.51 -19.36
N HIS A 157 10.98 -29.41 -18.80
CA HIS A 157 11.44 -30.70 -18.25
C HIS A 157 11.15 -31.86 -19.21
N TYR A 158 10.79 -31.55 -20.45
CA TYR A 158 10.42 -32.52 -21.46
C TYR A 158 11.65 -33.23 -22.01
N TYR A 159 11.59 -34.56 -22.02
CA TYR A 159 12.51 -35.43 -22.75
C TYR A 159 11.72 -36.56 -23.44
N LYS A 160 12.21 -37.05 -24.59
CA LYS A 160 11.51 -38.10 -25.35
C LYS A 160 11.26 -39.38 -24.53
N HIS A 161 12.15 -39.70 -23.58
CA HIS A 161 12.04 -40.87 -22.72
C HIS A 161 11.04 -40.70 -21.56
N ASN A 162 10.77 -39.46 -21.12
CA ASN A 162 9.89 -39.17 -19.97
C ASN A 162 8.47 -38.71 -20.39
N TYR A 163 8.26 -38.59 -21.70
CA TYR A 163 7.02 -38.16 -22.36
C TYR A 163 5.73 -38.84 -21.84
N LYS A 164 5.80 -40.16 -21.60
CA LYS A 164 4.62 -40.96 -21.24
C LYS A 164 4.31 -40.99 -19.75
N GLY A 165 5.25 -40.60 -18.89
CA GLY A 165 5.05 -40.66 -17.44
C GLY A 165 6.29 -40.21 -16.68
N PHE A 166 6.18 -39.06 -16.02
CA PHE A 166 7.21 -38.46 -15.19
C PHE A 166 6.56 -37.51 -14.21
N VAL A 167 6.83 -37.69 -12.91
CA VAL A 167 6.28 -36.82 -11.88
C VAL A 167 7.20 -35.62 -11.69
N GLU A 168 6.74 -34.48 -12.17
CA GLU A 168 7.26 -33.17 -11.80
C GLU A 168 6.08 -32.24 -11.47
N LEU A 169 6.35 -30.96 -11.24
CA LEU A 169 5.36 -30.00 -10.75
C LEU A 169 4.04 -30.02 -11.52
N ALA A 170 4.05 -29.97 -12.86
CA ALA A 170 2.81 -29.93 -13.63
C ALA A 170 2.07 -31.28 -13.61
N THR A 171 2.77 -32.41 -13.68
CA THR A 171 2.17 -33.75 -13.50
C THR A 171 1.52 -33.89 -12.12
N ALA A 172 2.20 -33.46 -11.05
CA ALA A 172 1.70 -33.52 -9.69
C ALA A 172 0.45 -32.65 -9.48
N LEU A 173 0.45 -31.42 -10.01
CA LEU A 173 -0.71 -30.53 -9.97
C LEU A 173 -1.89 -31.09 -10.77
N ASN A 174 -1.65 -31.65 -11.96
CA ASN A 174 -2.69 -32.34 -12.73
C ASN A 174 -3.31 -33.49 -11.91
N ALA A 175 -2.47 -34.32 -11.28
CA ALA A 175 -2.92 -35.47 -10.52
C ALA A 175 -3.89 -35.10 -9.39
N VAL A 176 -3.52 -34.13 -8.55
CA VAL A 176 -4.37 -33.72 -7.42
C VAL A 176 -5.61 -32.95 -7.86
N HIS A 177 -5.51 -32.06 -8.86
CA HIS A 177 -6.67 -31.31 -9.32
C HIS A 177 -7.71 -32.21 -9.99
N LEU A 178 -7.30 -33.15 -10.85
CA LEU A 178 -8.24 -34.02 -11.55
C LEU A 178 -8.92 -35.00 -10.58
N SER A 179 -8.15 -35.59 -9.66
CA SER A 179 -8.71 -36.49 -8.64
C SER A 179 -9.69 -35.79 -7.70
N GLN A 180 -9.34 -34.59 -7.24
CA GLN A 180 -10.21 -33.78 -6.40
C GLN A 180 -11.49 -33.34 -7.16
N ALA A 181 -11.41 -33.04 -8.45
CA ALA A 181 -12.57 -32.68 -9.28
C ALA A 181 -13.60 -33.81 -9.33
N VAL A 182 -13.12 -35.03 -9.61
CA VAL A 182 -13.96 -36.23 -9.71
C VAL A 182 -14.56 -36.60 -8.35
N TYR A 183 -13.82 -36.41 -7.26
CA TYR A 183 -14.34 -36.60 -5.91
C TYR A 183 -15.44 -35.58 -5.58
N LEU A 184 -15.21 -34.28 -5.78
CA LEU A 184 -16.15 -33.23 -5.37
C LEU A 184 -17.49 -33.31 -6.12
N LEU A 185 -17.47 -33.66 -7.40
CA LEU A 185 -18.69 -33.80 -8.22
C LEU A 185 -19.31 -35.19 -8.17
N ASP A 186 -18.60 -36.17 -7.60
CA ASP A 186 -19.09 -37.52 -7.35
C ASP A 186 -19.93 -38.12 -8.51
N ASP A 187 -21.20 -38.43 -8.28
CA ASP A 187 -22.14 -39.03 -9.24
C ASP A 187 -22.72 -38.06 -10.28
N LYS A 188 -22.38 -36.76 -10.25
CA LYS A 188 -22.60 -35.87 -11.42
C LYS A 188 -21.70 -36.23 -12.58
N LEU A 189 -20.56 -36.87 -12.31
CA LEU A 189 -19.65 -37.34 -13.34
C LEU A 189 -19.83 -38.85 -13.55
N PRO A 190 -19.75 -39.35 -14.79
CA PRO A 190 -19.90 -40.77 -15.06
C PRO A 190 -18.84 -41.60 -14.34
N ALA A 191 -19.20 -42.75 -13.77
CA ALA A 191 -18.26 -43.67 -13.13
C ALA A 191 -17.08 -44.06 -14.06
N LYS A 192 -17.36 -44.20 -15.36
CA LYS A 192 -16.33 -44.44 -16.38
C LYS A 192 -15.24 -43.37 -16.42
N LEU A 193 -15.59 -42.09 -16.23
CA LEU A 193 -14.59 -41.01 -16.17
C LEU A 193 -13.61 -41.22 -15.02
N ARG A 194 -14.09 -41.68 -13.86
CA ARG A 194 -13.25 -41.98 -12.69
C ARG A 194 -12.29 -43.13 -12.98
N THR A 195 -12.78 -44.20 -13.62
CA THR A 195 -11.94 -45.35 -14.01
C THR A 195 -10.91 -44.95 -15.07
N ASP A 196 -11.30 -44.17 -16.08
CA ASP A 196 -10.39 -43.69 -17.12
C ASP A 196 -9.31 -42.78 -16.53
N LEU A 197 -9.69 -41.86 -15.62
CA LEU A 197 -8.73 -41.00 -14.93
C LEU A 197 -7.75 -41.80 -14.08
N LEU A 198 -8.24 -42.81 -13.35
CA LEU A 198 -7.37 -43.67 -12.52
C LEU A 198 -6.34 -44.39 -13.40
N ALA A 199 -6.72 -44.90 -14.57
CA ALA A 199 -5.79 -45.52 -15.51
C ALA A 199 -4.71 -44.54 -16.00
N GLU A 200 -5.08 -43.30 -16.35
CA GLU A 200 -4.11 -42.26 -16.73
C GLU A 200 -3.16 -41.89 -15.58
N LEU A 201 -3.65 -41.82 -14.34
CA LEU A 201 -2.81 -41.58 -13.16
C LEU A 201 -1.83 -42.73 -12.93
N TYR A 202 -2.24 -43.98 -13.16
CA TYR A 202 -1.34 -45.12 -13.14
C TYR A 202 -0.18 -44.97 -14.11
N THR A 203 -0.49 -44.65 -15.36
CA THR A 203 0.51 -44.46 -16.41
C THR A 203 1.42 -43.25 -16.16
N ARG A 204 0.85 -42.12 -15.74
CA ARG A 204 1.56 -40.83 -15.76
C ARG A 204 2.20 -40.43 -14.43
N ALA A 205 1.70 -40.93 -13.30
CA ALA A 205 2.14 -40.50 -11.98
C ALA A 205 2.54 -41.66 -11.06
N PHE A 206 1.67 -42.65 -10.86
CA PHE A 206 1.86 -43.72 -9.88
C PHE A 206 2.95 -44.71 -10.27
N HIS A 207 2.89 -45.30 -11.48
CA HIS A 207 3.94 -46.22 -11.93
C HIS A 207 5.31 -45.55 -12.07
N PRO A 208 5.44 -44.33 -12.62
CA PRO A 208 6.71 -43.61 -12.66
C PRO A 208 7.34 -43.42 -11.27
N LEU A 209 6.57 -42.94 -10.29
CA LEU A 209 7.09 -42.74 -8.93
C LEU A 209 7.50 -44.07 -8.28
N MET A 210 6.64 -45.09 -8.39
CA MET A 210 6.96 -46.43 -7.87
C MET A 210 8.16 -47.06 -8.56
N GLY A 211 8.44 -46.72 -9.82
CA GLY A 211 9.67 -47.11 -10.51
C GLY A 211 10.92 -46.65 -9.76
N THR A 212 10.97 -45.37 -9.37
CA THR A 212 12.09 -44.82 -8.57
C THR A 212 12.17 -45.43 -7.19
N ILE A 213 11.04 -45.55 -6.48
CA ILE A 213 11.00 -46.13 -5.12
C ILE A 213 11.48 -47.59 -5.11
N ASN A 214 11.20 -48.33 -6.18
CA ASN A 214 11.65 -49.72 -6.35
C ASN A 214 13.06 -49.82 -6.98
N GLY A 215 13.79 -48.71 -7.12
CA GLY A 215 15.16 -48.69 -7.62
C GLY A 215 15.33 -48.93 -9.11
N LYS A 216 14.26 -48.84 -9.92
CA LYS A 216 14.34 -49.02 -11.39
C LYS A 216 15.04 -47.85 -12.10
N ASN A 217 15.01 -46.66 -11.52
CA ASN A 217 15.64 -45.43 -12.02
C ASN A 217 15.85 -44.42 -10.87
N LYS A 218 16.36 -43.22 -11.18
CA LYS A 218 16.59 -42.12 -10.22
C LYS A 218 15.92 -40.81 -10.65
N ASP A 219 14.88 -40.89 -11.47
CA ASP A 219 14.34 -39.72 -12.20
C ASP A 219 13.76 -38.65 -11.26
N HIS A 220 13.27 -39.04 -10.08
CA HIS A 220 12.58 -38.16 -9.12
C HIS A 220 13.53 -37.61 -8.04
N TRP A 221 14.52 -36.82 -8.45
CA TRP A 221 15.50 -36.17 -7.55
C TRP A 221 14.84 -35.39 -6.39
N TRP A 222 13.66 -34.81 -6.63
CA TRP A 222 12.91 -34.03 -5.65
C TRP A 222 12.49 -34.84 -4.41
N LEU A 223 12.55 -36.18 -4.43
CA LEU A 223 12.37 -37.00 -3.24
C LEU A 223 13.43 -36.70 -2.17
N THR A 224 14.65 -36.39 -2.61
CA THR A 224 15.77 -35.97 -1.75
C THR A 224 16.06 -34.49 -1.80
N GLY A 225 15.43 -33.74 -2.71
CA GLY A 225 15.54 -32.28 -2.73
C GLY A 225 14.96 -31.63 -1.47
N THR A 226 15.54 -30.50 -1.06
CA THR A 226 15.14 -29.76 0.15
C THR A 226 14.36 -28.47 -0.14
N ASN A 227 13.89 -28.30 -1.37
CA ASN A 227 13.14 -27.13 -1.81
C ASN A 227 11.64 -27.44 -2.01
N ASN A 228 10.89 -26.44 -2.47
CA ASN A 228 9.46 -26.52 -2.72
C ASN A 228 8.98 -27.70 -3.61
N TRP A 229 9.82 -28.26 -4.49
CA TRP A 229 9.42 -29.39 -5.35
C TRP A 229 9.09 -30.64 -4.53
N ASN A 230 9.81 -30.86 -3.42
CA ASN A 230 9.56 -32.00 -2.54
C ASN A 230 8.12 -31.97 -2.01
N ALA A 231 7.67 -30.82 -1.48
CA ALA A 231 6.31 -30.65 -1.00
C ALA A 231 5.27 -30.76 -2.11
N ALA A 232 5.47 -30.06 -3.23
CA ALA A 232 4.50 -30.01 -4.33
C ALA A 232 4.27 -31.38 -5.00
N CYS A 233 5.35 -32.11 -5.27
CA CYS A 233 5.25 -33.42 -5.91
C CYS A 233 4.67 -34.49 -4.98
N LEU A 234 5.07 -34.50 -3.69
CA LEU A 234 4.52 -35.42 -2.70
C LEU A 234 3.03 -35.16 -2.45
N ASP A 235 2.63 -33.89 -2.29
CA ASP A 235 1.22 -33.50 -2.19
C ASP A 235 0.43 -34.01 -3.40
N GLY A 236 0.88 -33.66 -4.60
CA GLY A 236 0.17 -33.98 -5.84
C GLY A 236 -0.13 -35.47 -6.03
N VAL A 237 0.90 -36.31 -5.89
CA VAL A 237 0.75 -37.76 -6.12
C VAL A 237 0.07 -38.46 -4.95
N THR A 238 0.44 -38.14 -3.71
CA THR A 238 -0.13 -38.82 -2.54
C THR A 238 -1.60 -38.46 -2.35
N CYS A 239 -1.98 -37.18 -2.49
CA CYS A 239 -3.39 -36.80 -2.40
C CYS A 239 -4.23 -37.45 -3.51
N ALA A 240 -3.72 -37.57 -4.73
CA ALA A 240 -4.42 -38.26 -5.81
C ALA A 240 -4.61 -39.76 -5.52
N ALA A 241 -3.56 -40.44 -5.04
CA ALA A 241 -3.61 -41.84 -4.66
C ALA A 241 -4.65 -42.09 -3.56
N LEU A 242 -4.59 -41.31 -2.49
CA LEU A 242 -5.50 -41.41 -1.36
C LEU A 242 -6.97 -41.09 -1.70
N THR A 243 -7.19 -40.31 -2.76
CA THR A 243 -8.53 -39.91 -3.22
C THR A 243 -9.19 -40.96 -4.13
N LEU A 244 -8.41 -41.72 -4.91
CA LEU A 244 -8.97 -42.57 -5.98
C LEU A 244 -8.60 -44.05 -5.93
N ILE A 245 -7.47 -44.45 -5.34
CA ILE A 245 -7.06 -45.87 -5.33
C ILE A 245 -7.95 -46.63 -4.34
N PRO A 246 -8.72 -47.66 -4.77
CA PRO A 246 -9.57 -48.41 -3.86
C PRO A 246 -8.75 -49.25 -2.86
N ASP A 247 -7.67 -49.88 -3.34
CA ASP A 247 -6.84 -50.76 -2.52
C ASP A 247 -6.16 -49.99 -1.37
N LYS A 248 -6.46 -50.43 -0.16
CA LYS A 248 -6.05 -49.77 1.09
C LYS A 248 -4.55 -49.89 1.32
N LEU A 249 -3.96 -51.06 1.01
CA LEU A 249 -2.53 -51.30 1.19
C LEU A 249 -1.71 -50.50 0.18
N GLU A 250 -2.20 -50.35 -1.05
CA GLU A 250 -1.59 -49.54 -2.09
C GLU A 250 -1.65 -48.06 -1.76
N ARG A 251 -2.79 -47.55 -1.29
CA ARG A 251 -2.90 -46.17 -0.76
C ARG A 251 -1.88 -45.89 0.34
N ALA A 252 -1.71 -46.83 1.26
CA ALA A 252 -0.76 -46.70 2.35
C ALA A 252 0.70 -46.59 1.88
N LYS A 253 1.05 -47.13 0.69
CA LYS A 253 2.40 -46.94 0.12
C LYS A 253 2.70 -45.46 -0.14
N TYR A 254 1.77 -44.73 -0.76
CA TYR A 254 1.95 -43.30 -1.04
C TYR A 254 1.99 -42.45 0.23
N ALA A 255 1.21 -42.83 1.24
CA ALA A 255 1.27 -42.19 2.55
C ALA A 255 2.63 -42.43 3.26
N ALA A 256 3.18 -43.65 3.21
CA ALA A 256 4.51 -43.95 3.75
C ALA A 256 5.64 -43.22 3.01
N ILE A 257 5.55 -43.14 1.67
CA ILE A 257 6.48 -42.36 0.84
C ILE A 257 6.42 -40.88 1.25
N ALA A 258 5.23 -40.30 1.36
CA ALA A 258 5.05 -38.92 1.80
C ALA A 258 5.59 -38.66 3.20
N GLU A 259 5.19 -39.46 4.20
CA GLU A 259 5.65 -39.34 5.60
C GLU A 259 7.18 -39.33 5.69
N ARG A 260 7.84 -40.18 4.90
CA ARG A 260 9.29 -40.27 4.87
C ARG A 260 9.91 -39.03 4.22
N TYR A 261 9.62 -38.79 2.95
CA TYR A 261 10.40 -37.86 2.13
C TYR A 261 10.05 -36.39 2.36
N ILE A 262 8.86 -36.09 2.91
CA ILE A 262 8.46 -34.70 3.20
C ILE A 262 9.33 -34.02 4.27
N GLN A 263 10.05 -34.82 5.05
CA GLN A 263 11.03 -34.34 6.02
C GLN A 263 12.17 -33.53 5.37
N ASN A 264 12.44 -33.76 4.08
CA ASN A 264 13.45 -33.01 3.33
C ASN A 264 13.00 -31.58 3.02
N PHE A 265 11.72 -31.33 2.74
CA PHE A 265 11.19 -29.97 2.64
C PHE A 265 11.39 -29.17 3.93
N ILE A 266 11.14 -29.79 5.09
CA ILE A 266 11.37 -29.15 6.39
C ILE A 266 12.85 -28.91 6.68
N ALA A 267 13.74 -29.77 6.15
CA ALA A 267 15.18 -29.56 6.24
C ALA A 267 15.66 -28.32 5.45
N GLY A 268 14.93 -27.93 4.39
CA GLY A 268 15.20 -26.75 3.57
C GLY A 268 15.10 -25.40 4.27
N PHE A 269 14.33 -25.34 5.36
CA PHE A 269 14.25 -24.16 6.21
C PHE A 269 15.40 -24.15 7.20
N LEU A 270 15.96 -22.98 7.47
CA LEU A 270 16.95 -22.82 8.53
C LEU A 270 16.31 -23.03 9.91
N ASP A 271 17.15 -23.22 10.94
CA ASP A 271 16.68 -23.58 12.29
C ASP A 271 15.95 -22.45 13.04
N ASP A 272 16.06 -21.22 12.53
CA ASP A 272 15.27 -20.04 12.94
C ASP A 272 13.95 -19.89 12.15
N GLY A 273 13.66 -20.81 11.22
CA GLY A 273 12.48 -20.79 10.36
C GLY A 273 12.63 -19.99 9.08
N TYR A 274 13.79 -19.39 8.82
CA TYR A 274 14.04 -18.63 7.59
C TYR A 274 13.88 -19.50 6.34
N CYS A 275 13.13 -18.98 5.37
CA CYS A 275 12.98 -19.58 4.04
C CYS A 275 13.93 -18.91 3.06
N THR A 276 15.00 -19.60 2.68
CA THR A 276 16.03 -19.10 1.75
C THR A 276 15.49 -18.81 0.34
N GLU A 277 14.39 -19.47 -0.06
CA GLU A 277 13.70 -19.21 -1.34
C GLU A 277 12.86 -17.91 -1.34
N GLY A 278 12.75 -17.23 -0.20
CA GLY A 278 11.94 -16.02 -0.04
C GLY A 278 10.43 -16.28 0.10
N LEU A 279 9.67 -15.20 0.31
CA LEU A 279 8.24 -15.28 0.68
C LEU A 279 7.35 -15.89 -0.42
N GLY A 280 7.72 -15.72 -1.68
CA GLY A 280 6.95 -16.26 -2.81
C GLY A 280 6.94 -17.79 -2.81
N TYR A 281 8.12 -18.40 -2.69
CA TYR A 281 8.27 -19.85 -2.64
C TYR A 281 7.92 -20.44 -1.28
N TYR A 282 8.05 -19.67 -0.19
CA TYR A 282 7.39 -20.02 1.08
C TYR A 282 5.91 -20.28 0.86
N ASN A 283 5.18 -19.33 0.25
CA ASN A 283 3.75 -19.49 0.00
C ASN A 283 3.46 -20.72 -0.87
N PHE A 284 4.28 -20.97 -1.89
CA PHE A 284 4.09 -22.11 -2.79
C PHE A 284 4.33 -23.45 -2.09
N GLY A 285 5.52 -23.66 -1.52
CA GLY A 285 5.90 -24.90 -0.86
C GLY A 285 5.10 -25.19 0.41
N MET A 286 4.88 -24.19 1.26
CA MET A 286 4.14 -24.38 2.52
C MET A 286 2.67 -24.72 2.29
N MET A 287 2.07 -24.22 1.22
CA MET A 287 0.70 -24.59 0.88
C MET A 287 0.58 -26.09 0.59
N HIS A 288 1.47 -26.63 -0.25
CA HIS A 288 1.50 -28.06 -0.56
C HIS A 288 1.83 -28.91 0.68
N TYR A 289 2.74 -28.45 1.53
CA TYR A 289 3.03 -29.14 2.79
C TYR A 289 1.81 -29.20 3.73
N ILE A 290 1.06 -28.09 3.84
CA ILE A 290 -0.20 -28.03 4.61
C ILE A 290 -1.26 -28.95 4.01
N THR A 291 -1.42 -28.96 2.69
CA THR A 291 -2.40 -29.80 2.00
C THR A 291 -2.10 -31.28 2.20
N LEU A 292 -0.85 -31.69 2.02
CA LEU A 292 -0.40 -33.05 2.27
C LEU A 292 -0.60 -33.46 3.73
N ARG A 293 -0.23 -32.59 4.68
CA ARG A 293 -0.43 -32.82 6.11
C ARG A 293 -1.91 -32.99 6.45
N GLU A 294 -2.79 -32.12 5.95
CA GLU A 294 -4.24 -32.21 6.18
C GLU A 294 -4.80 -33.52 5.63
N LYS A 295 -4.39 -33.93 4.41
CA LYS A 295 -4.85 -35.19 3.81
C LYS A 295 -4.44 -36.40 4.63
N LEU A 296 -3.16 -36.50 5.01
CA LEU A 296 -2.66 -37.61 5.83
C LEU A 296 -3.32 -37.63 7.21
N TRP A 297 -3.49 -36.47 7.83
CA TRP A 297 -4.16 -36.36 9.12
C TRP A 297 -5.61 -36.82 9.03
N LEU A 298 -6.34 -36.42 7.99
CA LEU A 298 -7.73 -36.83 7.82
C LEU A 298 -7.90 -38.31 7.57
N ASP A 299 -7.11 -38.87 6.65
CA ASP A 299 -7.25 -40.26 6.25
C ASP A 299 -6.82 -41.23 7.34
N THR A 300 -5.98 -40.80 8.28
CA THR A 300 -5.53 -41.62 9.41
C THR A 300 -6.31 -41.35 10.69
N GLY A 301 -7.39 -40.54 10.64
CA GLY A 301 -8.16 -40.16 11.83
C GLY A 301 -7.33 -39.41 12.88
N GLY A 302 -6.33 -38.64 12.43
CA GLY A 302 -5.43 -37.85 13.25
C GLY A 302 -4.22 -38.60 13.82
N LYS A 303 -4.05 -39.89 13.50
CA LYS A 303 -2.94 -40.71 13.99
C LYS A 303 -1.60 -40.37 13.32
N LEU A 304 -1.63 -39.85 12.10
CA LEU A 304 -0.45 -39.36 11.38
C LEU A 304 -0.51 -37.83 11.22
N ASP A 305 0.34 -37.12 11.95
CA ASP A 305 0.45 -35.66 11.86
C ASP A 305 1.90 -35.23 11.57
N LEU A 306 2.13 -34.70 10.36
CA LEU A 306 3.47 -34.25 9.96
C LEU A 306 4.01 -33.11 10.83
N PHE A 307 3.15 -32.28 11.44
CA PHE A 307 3.61 -31.17 12.29
C PHE A 307 4.22 -31.67 13.60
N GLN A 308 3.81 -32.85 14.08
CA GLN A 308 4.33 -33.46 15.32
C GLN A 308 5.74 -34.01 15.18
N GLN A 309 6.25 -34.16 13.96
CA GLN A 309 7.61 -34.65 13.74
C GLN A 309 8.68 -33.60 14.13
N SER A 310 8.35 -32.31 14.06
CA SER A 310 9.26 -31.19 14.37
C SER A 310 8.51 -29.93 14.86
N PRO A 311 7.72 -29.99 15.95
CA PRO A 311 6.75 -28.95 16.30
C PRO A 311 7.37 -27.56 16.51
N GLU A 312 8.54 -27.47 17.13
CA GLU A 312 9.24 -26.19 17.34
C GLU A 312 9.73 -25.57 16.03
N LYS A 313 10.29 -26.38 15.13
CA LYS A 313 10.76 -25.89 13.82
C LYS A 313 9.57 -25.44 12.96
N ILE A 314 8.46 -26.18 12.99
CA ILE A 314 7.21 -25.77 12.31
C ILE A 314 6.68 -24.45 12.86
N TYR A 315 6.72 -24.24 14.19
CA TYR A 315 6.33 -22.96 14.77
C TYR A 315 7.17 -21.80 14.23
N LYS A 316 8.50 -21.94 14.20
CA LYS A 316 9.40 -20.92 13.65
C LYS A 316 9.15 -20.65 12.16
N ILE A 317 8.96 -21.71 11.35
CA ILE A 317 8.58 -21.59 9.93
C ILE A 317 7.23 -20.89 9.79
N ALA A 318 6.27 -21.13 10.69
CA ALA A 318 4.98 -20.47 10.67
C ALA A 318 5.06 -18.97 11.08
N CYS A 319 6.04 -18.60 11.90
CA CYS A 319 6.32 -17.21 12.27
C CYS A 319 7.08 -16.42 11.18
N PHE A 320 7.80 -17.10 10.27
CA PHE A 320 8.62 -16.48 9.23
C PHE A 320 7.92 -15.32 8.49
N PRO A 321 6.68 -15.47 7.96
CA PRO A 321 6.05 -14.37 7.23
C PRO A 321 5.80 -13.13 8.08
N SER A 322 5.45 -13.29 9.37
CA SER A 322 5.23 -12.15 10.26
C SER A 322 6.54 -11.46 10.62
N ASN A 323 7.60 -12.25 10.82
CA ASN A 323 8.93 -11.76 11.14
C ASN A 323 9.63 -11.12 9.93
N LEU A 324 9.22 -11.45 8.70
CA LEU A 324 9.77 -10.89 7.47
C LEU A 324 9.15 -9.52 7.09
N GLU A 325 8.02 -9.13 7.68
CA GLU A 325 7.34 -7.86 7.36
C GLU A 325 8.27 -6.67 7.63
N ILE A 326 8.58 -5.84 6.63
CA ILE A 326 9.37 -4.62 6.85
C ILE A 326 8.56 -3.65 7.71
N ILE A 327 7.44 -3.16 7.18
CA ILE A 327 6.48 -2.32 7.90
C ILE A 327 5.22 -2.17 7.02
N ASN A 328 4.05 -1.96 7.61
CA ASN A 328 2.80 -1.64 6.90
C ASN A 328 2.43 -2.65 5.79
N GLU A 329 2.57 -3.96 6.07
CA GLU A 329 2.30 -5.06 5.13
C GLU A 329 3.20 -5.07 3.88
N ILE A 330 4.36 -4.43 3.94
CA ILE A 330 5.37 -4.47 2.89
C ILE A 330 6.48 -5.45 3.28
N TYR A 331 6.84 -6.32 2.35
CA TYR A 331 7.81 -7.40 2.53
C TYR A 331 8.99 -7.23 1.56
N PRO A 332 10.20 -7.66 1.93
CA PRO A 332 11.36 -7.60 1.05
C PRO A 332 11.23 -8.62 -0.09
N ALA A 333 11.78 -8.29 -1.26
CA ALA A 333 11.75 -9.14 -2.45
C ALA A 333 13.01 -10.02 -2.56
N ILE A 334 13.35 -10.74 -1.47
CA ILE A 334 14.56 -11.57 -1.40
C ILE A 334 14.40 -12.82 -2.29
N ALA A 335 15.51 -13.22 -2.93
CA ALA A 335 15.57 -14.32 -3.90
C ALA A 335 14.61 -14.04 -5.08
N ASP A 336 14.12 -15.08 -5.74
CA ASP A 336 13.13 -14.94 -6.83
C ASP A 336 11.72 -14.56 -6.33
N CYS A 337 11.62 -13.70 -5.31
CA CYS A 337 10.37 -13.13 -4.84
C CYS A 337 9.99 -11.88 -5.64
N LYS A 338 8.72 -11.76 -6.02
CA LYS A 338 8.22 -10.57 -6.71
C LYS A 338 8.01 -9.44 -5.70
N THR A 339 8.36 -8.22 -6.07
CA THR A 339 7.97 -7.01 -5.32
C THR A 339 6.45 -6.94 -5.11
N GLY A 340 6.04 -6.62 -3.88
CA GLY A 340 4.62 -6.61 -3.48
C GLY A 340 4.03 -7.98 -3.13
N SER A 341 4.85 -9.04 -3.06
CA SER A 341 4.42 -10.32 -2.49
C SER A 341 4.01 -10.15 -1.02
N SER A 342 3.01 -10.91 -0.59
CA SER A 342 2.52 -10.91 0.78
C SER A 342 2.22 -12.35 1.25
N PRO A 343 2.15 -12.59 2.56
CA PRO A 343 1.83 -13.90 3.10
C PRO A 343 0.44 -14.35 2.62
N SER A 344 0.34 -15.60 2.16
CA SER A 344 -0.94 -16.17 1.76
C SER A 344 -1.92 -16.18 2.93
N ARG A 345 -3.06 -15.49 2.79
CA ARG A 345 -4.09 -15.44 3.83
C ARG A 345 -4.60 -16.82 4.24
N ASN A 346 -4.73 -17.74 3.28
CA ASN A 346 -5.18 -19.10 3.55
C ASN A 346 -4.16 -19.88 4.40
N ILE A 347 -2.87 -19.76 4.08
CA ILE A 347 -1.78 -20.38 4.86
C ILE A 347 -1.75 -19.80 6.27
N MET A 348 -1.75 -18.47 6.40
CA MET A 348 -1.71 -17.81 7.70
C MET A 348 -2.95 -18.15 8.54
N ARG A 349 -4.14 -18.25 7.95
CA ARG A 349 -5.35 -18.68 8.66
C ARG A 349 -5.24 -20.12 9.15
N TYR A 350 -4.77 -21.02 8.29
CA TYR A 350 -4.56 -22.43 8.66
C TYR A 350 -3.56 -22.53 9.81
N LEU A 351 -2.37 -21.95 9.67
CA LEU A 351 -1.31 -21.99 10.68
C LEU A 351 -1.71 -21.29 11.98
N ASN A 352 -2.42 -20.15 11.91
CA ASN A 352 -2.93 -19.48 13.11
C ASN A 352 -3.89 -20.39 13.89
N ARG A 353 -4.72 -21.17 13.17
CA ARG A 353 -5.64 -22.13 13.79
C ARG A 353 -4.92 -23.37 14.32
N THR A 354 -3.98 -23.93 13.57
CA THR A 354 -3.38 -25.24 13.87
C THR A 354 -2.16 -25.12 14.77
N VAL A 355 -1.25 -24.19 14.49
CA VAL A 355 0.01 -23.98 15.23
C VAL A 355 -0.15 -22.99 16.40
N GLY A 356 -1.16 -22.11 16.35
CA GLY A 356 -1.49 -21.22 17.45
C GLY A 356 -0.70 -19.91 17.48
N LEU A 357 -0.50 -19.27 16.32
CA LEU A 357 0.26 -18.01 16.15
C LEU A 357 -0.34 -16.79 16.87
N GLN A 358 -1.57 -16.88 17.40
CA GLN A 358 -2.29 -15.78 18.06
C GLN A 358 -2.38 -14.50 17.21
N LEU A 359 -2.48 -14.66 15.89
CA LEU A 359 -2.68 -13.55 14.95
C LEU A 359 -4.16 -13.11 14.97
N PRO A 360 -4.46 -11.81 14.72
CA PRO A 360 -5.83 -11.31 14.65
C PRO A 360 -6.64 -12.10 13.62
N SER A 361 -7.73 -12.74 14.05
CA SER A 361 -8.52 -13.68 13.21
C SER A 361 -9.09 -13.03 11.96
N ASP A 362 -9.51 -11.77 12.06
CA ASP A 362 -10.21 -11.06 10.98
C ASP A 362 -9.26 -10.64 9.84
N LYS A 363 -7.96 -10.45 10.14
CA LYS A 363 -6.94 -10.06 9.14
C LYS A 363 -6.74 -11.13 8.07
N TYR A 364 -6.87 -12.40 8.43
CA TYR A 364 -6.55 -13.55 7.58
C TYR A 364 -7.78 -14.30 7.08
N TYR A 365 -8.99 -13.78 7.30
CA TYR A 365 -10.20 -14.36 6.76
C TYR A 365 -10.32 -14.08 5.26
N ASN A 366 -10.33 -15.14 4.44
CA ASN A 366 -10.47 -15.01 3.00
C ASN A 366 -11.33 -16.14 2.42
N GLU A 367 -12.52 -15.78 1.92
CA GLU A 367 -13.46 -16.67 1.22
C GLU A 367 -13.67 -16.14 -0.20
N GLY A 368 -14.13 -17.00 -1.13
CA GLY A 368 -14.36 -16.61 -2.52
C GLY A 368 -13.17 -16.86 -3.47
N LEU A 369 -12.08 -17.46 -2.99
CA LEU A 369 -10.97 -17.92 -3.84
C LEU A 369 -11.24 -19.32 -4.35
N THR A 370 -10.99 -19.56 -5.65
CA THR A 370 -11.27 -20.84 -6.33
C THR A 370 -10.23 -21.21 -7.38
N PHE A 371 -9.01 -20.64 -7.31
CA PHE A 371 -7.98 -20.82 -8.34
C PHE A 371 -7.11 -22.08 -8.17
N ASN A 372 -6.94 -22.56 -6.93
CA ASN A 372 -6.35 -23.86 -6.62
C ASN A 372 -7.40 -24.69 -5.88
N MET A 373 -7.67 -25.90 -6.35
CA MET A 373 -8.81 -26.70 -5.87
C MET A 373 -8.61 -27.18 -4.43
N SER A 374 -7.51 -27.89 -4.16
CA SER A 374 -7.25 -28.49 -2.84
C SER A 374 -7.04 -27.43 -1.76
N ASP A 375 -6.26 -26.39 -2.06
CA ASP A 375 -5.94 -25.33 -1.12
C ASP A 375 -7.19 -24.53 -0.70
N CYS A 376 -8.05 -24.21 -1.67
CA CYS A 376 -9.27 -23.44 -1.40
C CYS A 376 -10.29 -24.28 -0.62
N ILE A 377 -10.34 -25.59 -0.86
CA ILE A 377 -11.22 -26.52 -0.14
C ILE A 377 -10.83 -26.64 1.32
N ILE A 378 -9.55 -26.84 1.64
CA ILE A 378 -9.08 -26.93 3.03
C ILE A 378 -9.45 -25.67 3.82
N ASN A 379 -9.40 -24.50 3.19
CA ASN A 379 -9.72 -23.25 3.86
C ASN A 379 -11.21 -23.09 4.27
N VAL A 380 -12.14 -23.75 3.57
CA VAL A 380 -13.59 -23.65 3.86
C VAL A 380 -14.20 -24.91 4.47
N PHE A 381 -13.53 -26.05 4.33
CA PHE A 381 -13.84 -27.31 5.03
C PHE A 381 -12.70 -27.72 5.99
N PRO A 382 -12.23 -26.82 6.89
CA PRO A 382 -11.02 -27.10 7.65
C PRO A 382 -11.33 -28.07 8.80
N ARG A 383 -10.76 -29.28 8.81
CA ARG A 383 -11.13 -30.35 9.77
C ARG A 383 -10.11 -30.58 10.89
N ALA A 384 -8.82 -30.27 10.70
CA ALA A 384 -7.83 -30.45 11.77
C ALA A 384 -7.89 -29.46 12.94
N THR A 385 -7.83 -29.95 14.18
CA THR A 385 -7.90 -29.13 15.41
C THR A 385 -6.55 -28.53 15.83
N LYS A 386 -6.56 -27.63 16.84
CA LYS A 386 -5.38 -26.98 17.43
C LYS A 386 -4.34 -28.00 17.91
N LEU A 387 -3.07 -27.79 17.57
CA LEU A 387 -1.94 -28.24 18.39
C LEU A 387 -2.04 -27.50 19.74
N GLY A 388 -1.79 -28.19 20.86
CA GLY A 388 -1.93 -27.63 22.21
C GLY A 388 -1.25 -26.26 22.39
N LYS A 389 -1.65 -25.49 23.41
CA LYS A 389 -1.14 -24.14 23.69
C LYS A 389 0.39 -24.14 23.69
N GLN A 390 1.02 -23.56 22.66
CA GLN A 390 2.41 -23.14 22.75
C GLN A 390 2.48 -21.81 23.50
N THR A 391 3.46 -21.70 24.39
CA THR A 391 3.70 -20.54 25.24
C THR A 391 3.81 -19.29 24.37
N ALA A 392 3.03 -18.26 24.71
CA ALA A 392 3.05 -16.99 23.99
C ALA A 392 4.48 -16.41 24.05
N MET A 393 5.09 -16.18 22.88
CA MET A 393 6.29 -15.34 22.84
C MET A 393 5.91 -13.91 23.22
N ASN A 394 6.85 -13.21 23.85
CA ASN A 394 6.69 -11.85 24.37
C ASN A 394 6.57 -10.86 23.20
N LYS A 395 5.35 -10.62 22.71
CA LYS A 395 5.06 -9.82 21.51
C LYS A 395 5.57 -8.38 21.54
N GLU A 396 5.75 -7.77 22.71
CA GLU A 396 6.10 -6.34 22.81
C GLU A 396 7.53 -6.02 22.33
N LYS A 397 8.52 -6.89 22.57
CA LYS A 397 9.92 -6.67 22.13
C LYS A 397 10.19 -7.06 20.66
N GLU A 398 9.28 -7.81 20.03
CA GLU A 398 9.42 -8.33 18.65
C GLU A 398 8.89 -7.38 17.57
N THR A 399 8.28 -6.25 17.94
CA THR A 399 7.74 -5.28 16.98
C THR A 399 8.85 -4.44 16.33
N LEU A 400 9.87 -4.04 17.09
CA LEU A 400 10.93 -3.14 16.62
C LEU A 400 11.89 -3.80 15.64
N ARG A 401 12.08 -5.12 15.73
CA ARG A 401 13.02 -5.86 14.89
C ARG A 401 12.70 -7.36 14.80
N SER A 402 13.20 -8.00 13.76
CA SER A 402 13.17 -9.45 13.58
C SER A 402 14.50 -9.90 12.98
N TYR A 403 15.17 -10.88 13.60
CA TYR A 403 16.51 -11.29 13.20
C TYR A 403 16.55 -12.79 12.89
N PHE A 404 17.06 -13.13 11.71
CA PHE A 404 17.33 -14.49 11.25
C PHE A 404 18.85 -14.72 11.21
N PRO A 405 19.48 -15.14 12.33
CA PRO A 405 20.93 -15.23 12.43
C PRO A 405 21.53 -16.23 11.43
N TYR A 406 20.82 -17.31 11.10
CA TYR A 406 21.35 -18.32 10.17
C TYR A 406 21.27 -17.88 8.71
N GLY A 407 20.26 -17.06 8.36
CA GLY A 407 20.11 -16.45 7.04
C GLY A 407 20.84 -15.10 6.91
N GLY A 408 21.39 -14.56 8.00
CA GLY A 408 22.01 -13.25 8.03
C GLY A 408 21.07 -12.10 7.63
N LEU A 409 19.78 -12.20 7.98
CA LEU A 409 18.77 -11.19 7.64
C LEU A 409 18.27 -10.48 8.90
N LEU A 410 18.30 -9.15 8.89
CA LEU A 410 17.74 -8.31 9.96
C LEU A 410 16.66 -7.38 9.39
N ILE A 411 15.47 -7.42 10.00
CA ILE A 411 14.42 -6.43 9.79
C ILE A 411 14.41 -5.47 10.97
N VAL A 412 14.42 -4.16 10.70
CA VAL A 412 14.35 -3.08 11.71
C VAL A 412 13.23 -2.12 11.38
N ARG A 413 12.54 -1.60 12.40
CA ARG A 413 11.34 -0.78 12.26
C ARG A 413 11.34 0.35 13.29
N THR A 414 10.78 1.50 12.93
CA THR A 414 10.36 2.50 13.89
C THR A 414 9.24 1.97 14.78
N ASP A 415 9.07 2.59 15.95
CA ASP A 415 8.00 2.27 16.89
C ASP A 415 6.58 2.43 16.26
N GLN A 416 5.60 1.69 16.80
CA GLN A 416 4.19 1.81 16.44
C GLN A 416 3.59 3.19 16.71
N ASP A 417 4.19 4.00 17.60
CA ASP A 417 3.77 5.37 17.88
C ASP A 417 4.57 6.44 17.12
N SER A 418 5.64 6.05 16.43
CA SER A 418 6.46 6.96 15.61
C SER A 418 5.61 7.73 14.59
N THR A 419 5.80 9.06 14.48
CA THR A 419 5.08 9.89 13.49
C THR A 419 5.60 9.63 12.08
N CYS A 420 6.87 9.23 11.97
CA CYS A 420 7.47 8.75 10.75
C CYS A 420 7.57 7.22 10.77
N LYS A 421 6.82 6.54 9.89
CA LYS A 421 6.88 5.09 9.74
C LYS A 421 8.00 4.72 8.78
N MET A 422 9.08 4.14 9.31
CA MET A 422 10.20 3.64 8.52
C MET A 422 10.55 2.21 8.93
N GLY A 423 10.79 1.34 7.96
CA GLY A 423 11.31 0.00 8.19
C GLY A 423 12.35 -0.36 7.15
N VAL A 424 13.28 -1.24 7.51
CA VAL A 424 14.38 -1.66 6.63
C VAL A 424 14.62 -3.17 6.76
N ALA A 425 14.85 -3.84 5.63
CA ALA A 425 15.43 -5.18 5.57
C ALA A 425 16.91 -5.08 5.20
N LEU A 426 17.77 -5.79 5.93
CA LEU A 426 19.23 -5.74 5.82
C LEU A 426 19.77 -7.16 5.61
N LYS A 427 20.35 -7.45 4.43
CA LYS A 427 20.77 -8.80 4.03
C LYS A 427 22.29 -8.96 4.09
N GLY A 428 22.74 -9.98 4.81
CA GLY A 428 24.08 -10.56 4.72
C GLY A 428 24.01 -11.86 3.92
N GLY A 429 23.84 -13.00 4.62
CA GLY A 429 23.62 -14.31 4.00
C GLY A 429 24.81 -14.81 3.18
N ASN A 430 24.55 -15.58 2.13
CA ASN A 430 25.55 -16.10 1.20
C ASN A 430 24.94 -16.34 -0.19
N ASN A 431 25.77 -16.40 -1.24
CA ASN A 431 25.28 -16.53 -2.63
C ASN A 431 24.97 -17.98 -3.05
N ASN A 432 24.62 -18.84 -2.09
CA ASN A 432 24.36 -20.26 -2.29
C ASN A 432 23.00 -20.68 -1.70
N GLU A 433 22.07 -19.74 -1.68
CA GLU A 433 20.69 -19.95 -1.27
C GLU A 433 19.85 -20.51 -2.44
N HIS A 434 18.69 -21.09 -2.13
CA HIS A 434 17.76 -21.49 -3.19
C HIS A 434 17.19 -20.25 -3.88
N HIS A 435 17.06 -20.29 -5.21
CA HIS A 435 16.59 -19.13 -5.98
C HIS A 435 17.42 -17.84 -5.77
N ASN A 436 18.69 -17.99 -5.41
CA ASN A 436 19.57 -16.90 -4.99
C ASN A 436 19.80 -15.82 -6.06
N HIS A 437 20.06 -14.61 -5.57
CA HIS A 437 20.63 -13.47 -6.29
C HIS A 437 22.00 -13.16 -5.69
N ASN A 438 22.95 -12.62 -6.45
CA ASN A 438 24.28 -12.29 -5.92
C ASN A 438 24.26 -10.94 -5.18
N ASP A 439 23.62 -10.88 -4.01
CA ASP A 439 23.16 -9.65 -3.37
C ASP A 439 23.63 -9.51 -1.90
N ILE A 440 24.74 -10.14 -1.52
CA ILE A 440 25.28 -10.04 -0.14
C ILE A 440 25.55 -8.57 0.19
N GLY A 441 24.89 -8.09 1.23
CA GLY A 441 24.93 -6.69 1.65
C GLY A 441 23.78 -5.83 1.14
N SER A 442 22.81 -6.39 0.41
CA SER A 442 21.65 -5.64 -0.06
C SER A 442 20.74 -5.17 1.09
N TYR A 443 19.91 -4.17 0.81
CA TYR A 443 18.95 -3.63 1.76
C TYR A 443 17.74 -3.05 1.04
N THR A 444 16.58 -3.11 1.70
CA THR A 444 15.32 -2.53 1.23
C THR A 444 14.78 -1.60 2.30
N MET A 445 14.48 -0.35 1.94
CA MET A 445 13.96 0.67 2.87
C MET A 445 12.56 1.11 2.46
N VAL A 446 11.65 1.06 3.43
CA VAL A 446 10.24 1.44 3.29
C VAL A 446 9.95 2.64 4.19
N VAL A 447 9.31 3.67 3.63
CA VAL A 447 8.79 4.82 4.37
C VAL A 447 7.30 4.94 4.10
N GLY A 448 6.48 4.98 5.14
CA GLY A 448 5.02 4.93 5.01
C GLY A 448 4.57 3.68 4.25
N LYS A 449 4.05 3.86 3.04
CA LYS A 449 3.66 2.77 2.12
C LYS A 449 4.54 2.70 0.86
N GLU A 450 5.62 3.47 0.82
CA GLU A 450 6.49 3.58 -0.34
C GLU A 450 7.84 2.93 -0.07
N THR A 451 8.25 2.03 -0.94
CA THR A 451 9.61 1.48 -0.92
C THR A 451 10.54 2.47 -1.62
N MET A 452 11.44 3.07 -0.85
CA MET A 452 12.31 4.17 -1.27
C MET A 452 13.65 3.65 -1.81
N ILE A 453 14.21 2.63 -1.17
CA ILE A 453 15.35 1.84 -1.67
C ILE A 453 14.87 0.41 -1.80
N GLU A 454 15.13 -0.24 -2.93
CA GLU A 454 14.55 -1.54 -3.25
C GLU A 454 15.61 -2.56 -3.63
N ASP A 455 15.36 -3.81 -3.26
CA ASP A 455 15.86 -4.94 -4.03
C ASP A 455 14.88 -5.23 -5.19
N PRO A 456 15.34 -5.34 -6.45
CA PRO A 456 14.47 -5.45 -7.60
C PRO A 456 13.65 -6.76 -7.66
N GLY A 457 14.14 -7.84 -7.02
CA GLY A 457 13.47 -9.13 -6.96
C GLY A 457 13.36 -9.87 -8.30
N LEU A 458 12.34 -10.71 -8.45
CA LEU A 458 12.15 -11.62 -9.58
C LEU A 458 12.28 -10.98 -10.98
N VAL A 459 13.06 -11.63 -11.87
CA VAL A 459 13.01 -11.42 -13.33
C VAL A 459 12.06 -12.40 -14.03
N PRO A 460 11.41 -12.03 -15.15
CA PRO A 460 10.73 -13.00 -16.00
C PRO A 460 11.68 -14.10 -16.46
N TYR A 461 11.32 -15.36 -16.20
CA TYR A 461 12.18 -16.50 -16.46
C TYR A 461 12.30 -16.82 -17.96
N ASP A 462 13.51 -17.15 -18.40
CA ASP A 462 13.79 -17.78 -19.68
C ASP A 462 14.79 -18.94 -19.54
N SER A 463 15.24 -19.53 -20.66
CA SER A 463 16.16 -20.67 -20.67
C SER A 463 17.48 -20.42 -19.93
N ARG A 464 17.88 -19.16 -19.75
CA ARG A 464 19.14 -18.76 -19.10
C ARG A 464 19.00 -18.59 -17.59
N THR A 465 17.78 -18.42 -17.07
CA THR A 465 17.57 -18.11 -15.64
C THR A 465 18.02 -19.23 -14.70
N PHE A 466 18.05 -20.48 -15.17
CA PHE A 466 18.51 -21.64 -14.41
C PHE A 466 19.64 -22.36 -15.14
N SER A 467 20.50 -21.60 -15.81
CA SER A 467 21.71 -22.08 -16.47
C SER A 467 22.94 -21.43 -15.84
N PRO A 468 24.16 -21.85 -16.21
CA PRO A 468 25.39 -21.16 -15.82
C PRO A 468 25.43 -19.67 -16.23
N GLU A 469 24.55 -19.23 -17.14
CA GLU A 469 24.44 -17.83 -17.58
C GLU A 469 23.56 -16.98 -16.64
N ARG A 470 22.97 -17.54 -15.59
CA ARG A 470 22.01 -16.85 -14.69
C ARG A 470 22.48 -15.46 -14.26
N TYR A 471 23.73 -15.34 -13.83
CA TYR A 471 24.29 -14.09 -13.30
C TYR A 471 25.00 -13.23 -14.35
N THR A 472 25.14 -13.70 -15.59
CA THR A 472 25.70 -12.91 -16.70
C THR A 472 24.62 -12.42 -17.66
N ALA A 473 23.50 -13.13 -17.74
CA ALA A 473 22.36 -12.79 -18.58
C ALA A 473 21.43 -11.74 -17.95
N PHE A 474 21.46 -11.62 -16.61
CA PHE A 474 20.55 -10.76 -15.86
C PHE A 474 21.28 -9.92 -14.82
N LYS A 475 21.39 -8.62 -15.05
CA LYS A 475 21.88 -7.64 -14.07
C LYS A 475 21.04 -7.65 -12.79
N THR A 476 19.74 -7.96 -12.89
CA THR A 476 18.83 -8.01 -11.73
C THR A 476 19.07 -9.22 -10.82
N LEU A 477 19.72 -10.28 -11.32
CA LEU A 477 20.10 -11.45 -10.51
C LEU A 477 21.55 -11.38 -10.03
N ALA A 478 22.37 -10.56 -10.69
CA ALA A 478 23.77 -10.33 -10.40
C ALA A 478 23.95 -9.11 -9.49
N SER A 479 25.08 -9.01 -8.79
CA SER A 479 25.34 -7.95 -7.81
C SER A 479 25.18 -6.53 -8.35
N TYR A 480 25.39 -6.31 -9.66
CA TYR A 480 25.27 -5.00 -10.27
C TYR A 480 23.86 -4.38 -10.12
N GLY A 481 22.81 -5.20 -10.11
CA GLY A 481 21.41 -4.75 -9.98
C GLY A 481 20.95 -4.50 -8.55
N HIS A 482 21.78 -4.80 -7.54
CA HIS A 482 21.46 -4.68 -6.11
C HIS A 482 22.18 -3.48 -5.48
N PRO A 483 21.73 -2.98 -4.30
CA PRO A 483 22.38 -1.86 -3.62
C PRO A 483 23.66 -2.28 -2.88
N VAL A 484 24.63 -2.84 -3.62
CA VAL A 484 25.90 -3.38 -3.14
C VAL A 484 27.08 -2.80 -3.95
N PRO A 485 28.33 -2.91 -3.45
CA PRO A 485 29.50 -2.37 -4.14
C PRO A 485 29.83 -3.04 -5.49
N TYR A 486 30.44 -2.27 -6.39
CA TYR A 486 31.11 -2.76 -7.59
C TYR A 486 32.61 -2.49 -7.44
N VAL A 487 33.39 -3.56 -7.26
CA VAL A 487 34.72 -3.49 -6.64
C VAL A 487 35.78 -3.75 -7.69
N ALA A 488 36.64 -2.76 -7.97
CA ALA A 488 37.67 -2.85 -9.01
C ALA A 488 37.14 -3.28 -10.39
N GLY A 489 35.89 -2.91 -10.72
CA GLY A 489 35.24 -3.34 -11.96
C GLY A 489 34.66 -4.77 -11.93
N THR A 490 34.47 -5.34 -10.73
CA THR A 490 34.08 -6.73 -10.56
C THR A 490 32.85 -6.90 -9.66
N GLU A 491 31.98 -7.81 -10.08
CA GLU A 491 30.76 -8.23 -9.38
C GLU A 491 31.01 -9.36 -8.36
N GLN A 492 30.02 -9.65 -7.52
CA GLN A 492 30.07 -10.80 -6.63
C GLN A 492 29.97 -12.13 -7.40
N ILE A 493 30.67 -13.17 -6.92
CA ILE A 493 30.54 -14.55 -7.41
C ILE A 493 29.36 -15.26 -6.76
N ASP A 494 28.84 -16.28 -7.44
CA ASP A 494 27.87 -17.21 -6.89
C ASP A 494 28.53 -18.32 -6.04
N GLY A 495 27.70 -18.99 -5.24
CA GLY A 495 28.11 -20.16 -4.45
C GLY A 495 28.62 -19.83 -3.04
N LYS A 496 28.85 -20.90 -2.26
CA LYS A 496 28.97 -20.83 -0.78
C LYS A 496 30.15 -19.99 -0.28
N LYS A 497 31.19 -19.85 -1.09
CA LYS A 497 32.40 -19.11 -0.73
C LYS A 497 32.14 -17.60 -0.64
N ALA A 498 31.16 -17.09 -1.38
CA ALA A 498 30.65 -15.75 -1.20
C ALA A 498 29.68 -15.75 -0.02
N GLU A 499 30.12 -15.19 1.11
CA GLU A 499 29.36 -15.17 2.36
C GLU A 499 29.60 -13.86 3.13
N ALA A 500 28.59 -13.42 3.88
CA ALA A 500 28.73 -12.40 4.91
C ALA A 500 29.08 -13.04 6.26
N LYS A 501 30.29 -12.80 6.75
CA LYS A 501 30.72 -13.18 8.09
C LYS A 501 30.34 -12.09 9.08
N ILE A 502 29.36 -12.35 9.94
CA ILE A 502 28.88 -11.38 10.93
C ILE A 502 30.00 -10.99 11.89
N ILE A 503 30.32 -9.69 11.93
CA ILE A 503 31.34 -9.10 12.79
C ILE A 503 30.70 -8.60 14.10
N LYS A 504 29.56 -7.92 13.99
CA LYS A 504 28.88 -7.29 15.14
C LYS A 504 27.37 -7.25 14.95
N THR A 505 26.64 -7.63 15.99
CA THR A 505 25.23 -7.30 16.21
C THR A 505 25.13 -6.59 17.55
N ASP A 506 24.42 -5.46 17.59
CA ASP A 506 24.25 -4.66 18.80
C ASP A 506 22.91 -3.94 18.71
N PHE A 507 21.95 -4.40 19.51
CA PHE A 507 20.53 -4.04 19.35
C PHE A 507 20.01 -3.36 20.62
N SER A 508 19.46 -2.16 20.47
CA SER A 508 18.90 -1.35 21.56
C SER A 508 17.59 -0.69 21.12
N GLU A 509 16.78 -0.19 22.04
CA GLU A 509 15.50 0.46 21.67
C GLU A 509 15.70 1.68 20.75
N GLY A 510 16.81 2.42 20.90
CA GLY A 510 17.11 3.60 20.07
C GLY A 510 17.90 3.29 18.80
N THR A 511 18.77 2.29 18.80
CA THR A 511 19.70 2.03 17.69
C THR A 511 19.96 0.54 17.51
N ASP A 512 19.97 0.07 16.26
CA ASP A 512 20.47 -1.26 15.91
C ASP A 512 21.65 -1.19 14.96
N ILE A 513 22.68 -1.98 15.26
CA ILE A 513 23.90 -2.12 14.45
C ILE A 513 23.99 -3.55 13.94
N PHE A 514 24.22 -3.69 12.63
CA PHE A 514 24.47 -4.97 11.97
C PHE A 514 25.67 -4.83 11.03
N ALA A 515 26.76 -5.52 11.33
CA ALA A 515 28.01 -5.42 10.58
C ALA A 515 28.58 -6.78 10.21
N PHE A 516 29.15 -6.89 9.01
CA PHE A 516 29.75 -8.12 8.49
C PHE A 516 30.89 -7.85 7.50
N ASP A 517 31.77 -8.85 7.35
CA ASP A 517 32.78 -8.94 6.30
C ASP A 517 32.21 -9.77 5.15
N PHE A 518 32.31 -9.25 3.93
CA PHE A 518 31.85 -9.94 2.72
C PHE A 518 32.91 -9.85 1.61
N THR A 519 34.18 -9.76 2.02
CA THR A 519 35.35 -9.73 1.13
C THR A 519 35.37 -10.94 0.20
N SER A 520 34.99 -12.12 0.71
CA SER A 520 35.03 -13.37 -0.05
C SER A 520 33.99 -13.43 -1.20
N ALA A 521 33.04 -12.50 -1.24
CA ALA A 521 32.09 -12.40 -2.33
C ALA A 521 32.70 -11.85 -3.62
N TYR A 522 33.82 -11.11 -3.55
CA TYR A 522 34.42 -10.45 -4.71
C TYR A 522 35.72 -11.16 -5.14
N PRO A 523 35.84 -11.60 -6.39
CA PRO A 523 37.01 -12.31 -6.89
C PRO A 523 38.10 -11.32 -7.34
N VAL A 524 38.47 -10.39 -6.46
CA VAL A 524 39.45 -9.33 -6.72
C VAL A 524 40.74 -9.66 -5.97
N PRO A 525 41.84 -10.10 -6.63
CA PRO A 525 43.06 -10.51 -5.95
C PRO A 525 43.71 -9.43 -5.10
N SER A 526 43.50 -8.16 -5.45
CA SER A 526 44.01 -7.03 -4.68
C SER A 526 43.14 -6.70 -3.46
N LEU A 527 41.90 -7.17 -3.36
CA LEU A 527 41.00 -6.84 -2.24
C LEU A 527 41.42 -7.59 -0.97
N LYS A 528 41.80 -6.83 0.06
CA LYS A 528 42.19 -7.37 1.37
C LYS A 528 41.03 -7.43 2.34
N LYS A 529 40.15 -6.44 2.29
CA LYS A 529 39.03 -6.29 3.21
C LYS A 529 37.90 -5.50 2.58
N LEU A 530 36.67 -5.94 2.77
CA LEU A 530 35.44 -5.23 2.51
C LEU A 530 34.42 -5.56 3.60
N THR A 531 34.06 -4.56 4.38
CA THR A 531 33.09 -4.68 5.48
C THR A 531 31.98 -3.68 5.32
N ARG A 532 30.75 -4.08 5.65
CA ARG A 532 29.58 -3.21 5.65
C ARG A 532 29.01 -3.15 7.06
N THR A 533 28.68 -1.94 7.50
CA THR A 533 27.96 -1.69 8.75
C THR A 533 26.67 -0.95 8.44
N PHE A 534 25.56 -1.53 8.88
CA PHE A 534 24.27 -0.86 8.94
C PHE A 534 24.04 -0.30 10.34
N VAL A 535 23.60 0.95 10.42
CA VAL A 535 23.14 1.57 11.67
C VAL A 535 21.75 2.13 11.44
N PHE A 536 20.75 1.60 12.15
CA PHE A 536 19.39 2.10 12.09
C PHE A 536 19.06 2.87 13.36
N HIS A 537 18.72 4.16 13.20
CA HIS A 537 18.38 5.07 14.28
C HIS A 537 16.86 5.22 14.38
N ARG A 538 16.29 4.83 15.53
CA ARG A 538 14.86 4.94 15.87
C ARG A 538 14.56 6.27 16.54
N ALA A 539 14.71 7.38 15.82
CA ALA A 539 14.11 8.64 16.24
C ALA A 539 12.61 8.66 15.85
N SER A 540 11.76 9.12 16.76
CA SER A 540 10.29 9.15 16.56
C SER A 540 9.86 10.07 15.42
N GLU A 541 10.65 11.10 15.13
CA GLU A 541 10.32 12.15 14.15
C GLU A 541 11.19 12.06 12.90
N GLN A 542 12.47 11.71 13.03
CA GLN A 542 13.42 11.64 11.91
C GLN A 542 14.27 10.36 11.98
N PRO A 543 13.67 9.18 11.75
CA PRO A 543 14.42 7.93 11.70
C PRO A 543 15.43 7.96 10.55
N ALA A 544 16.54 7.25 10.73
CA ALA A 544 17.62 7.24 9.75
C ALA A 544 18.25 5.86 9.59
N LEU A 545 18.77 5.60 8.40
CA LEU A 545 19.60 4.43 8.09
C LEU A 545 20.97 4.91 7.60
N GLU A 546 22.03 4.43 8.23
CA GLU A 546 23.40 4.57 7.72
C GLU A 546 23.88 3.25 7.13
N VAL A 547 24.50 3.32 5.95
CA VAL A 547 25.17 2.21 5.27
C VAL A 547 26.62 2.61 5.09
N VAL A 548 27.53 1.89 5.74
CA VAL A 548 28.95 2.22 5.78
C VAL A 548 29.77 1.08 5.19
N ASP A 549 30.41 1.34 4.06
CA ASP A 549 31.40 0.45 3.44
C ASP A 549 32.80 0.88 3.82
N ASN A 550 33.60 -0.03 4.37
CA ASN A 550 35.04 0.16 4.55
C ASN A 550 35.79 -0.88 3.71
N TYR A 551 36.74 -0.42 2.91
CA TYR A 551 37.49 -1.28 2.00
C TYR A 551 39.00 -1.05 2.09
N SER A 552 39.79 -2.08 1.78
CA SER A 552 41.23 -1.97 1.58
C SER A 552 41.72 -2.96 0.53
N PHE A 553 42.74 -2.54 -0.21
CA PHE A 553 43.38 -3.23 -1.31
C PHE A 553 44.90 -3.32 -1.09
N SER A 554 45.57 -4.21 -1.81
CA SER A 554 47.05 -4.29 -1.86
C SER A 554 47.68 -3.21 -2.74
N LYS A 555 46.92 -2.59 -3.64
CA LYS A 555 47.29 -1.48 -4.51
C LYS A 555 46.07 -0.60 -4.77
N PRO A 556 46.22 0.68 -5.19
CA PRO A 556 45.07 1.53 -5.49
C PRO A 556 44.16 0.94 -6.58
N GLU A 557 42.87 0.79 -6.27
CA GLU A 557 41.84 0.29 -7.19
C GLU A 557 40.62 1.20 -7.23
N ALA A 558 39.75 1.01 -8.23
CA ALA A 558 38.47 1.70 -8.31
C ALA A 558 37.47 1.11 -7.31
N PHE A 559 36.65 1.97 -6.71
CA PHE A 559 35.58 1.56 -5.81
C PHE A 559 34.30 2.34 -6.11
N GLU A 560 33.20 1.61 -6.16
CA GLU A 560 31.87 2.15 -6.39
C GLU A 560 30.89 1.47 -5.42
N THR A 561 29.98 2.24 -4.83
CA THR A 561 28.82 1.71 -4.11
C THR A 561 27.55 2.23 -4.77
N ALA A 562 26.43 1.54 -4.61
CA ALA A 562 25.20 1.90 -5.30
C ALA A 562 23.98 1.84 -4.39
N LEU A 563 22.97 2.63 -4.78
CA LEU A 563 21.62 2.51 -4.29
C LEU A 563 20.67 2.24 -5.45
N ILE A 564 19.62 1.48 -5.19
CA ILE A 564 18.65 1.01 -6.17
C ILE A 564 17.28 1.58 -5.81
N THR A 565 16.61 2.24 -6.76
CA THR A 565 15.34 2.90 -6.47
C THR A 565 14.40 2.96 -7.67
N ARG A 566 13.10 2.99 -7.37
CA ARG A 566 12.04 3.39 -8.31
C ARG A 566 11.44 4.76 -7.97
N ALA A 567 12.00 5.45 -6.97
CA ALA A 567 11.66 6.83 -6.67
C ALA A 567 12.21 7.76 -7.75
N LYS A 568 11.54 8.88 -7.97
CA LYS A 568 12.18 9.99 -8.69
C LYS A 568 13.30 10.52 -7.82
N TRP A 569 14.40 10.94 -8.44
CA TRP A 569 15.54 11.49 -7.71
C TRP A 569 16.02 12.79 -8.34
N GLN A 570 16.68 13.61 -7.53
CA GLN A 570 17.41 14.78 -8.00
C GLN A 570 18.60 15.06 -7.09
N LYS A 571 19.65 15.68 -7.62
CA LYS A 571 20.74 16.23 -6.81
C LYS A 571 20.25 17.49 -6.09
N SER A 572 20.32 17.52 -4.76
CA SER A 572 19.87 18.65 -3.92
C SER A 572 21.02 19.49 -3.37
N GLY A 573 22.26 19.00 -3.51
CA GLY A 573 23.49 19.66 -3.07
C GLY A 573 24.70 18.87 -3.58
N GLU A 574 25.92 19.31 -3.27
CA GLU A 574 27.14 18.67 -3.80
C GLU A 574 27.19 17.17 -3.47
N ASN A 575 26.87 16.84 -2.21
CA ASN A 575 26.92 15.49 -1.64
C ASN A 575 25.54 14.98 -1.18
N THR A 576 24.45 15.58 -1.65
CA THR A 576 23.09 15.22 -1.23
C THR A 576 22.18 14.93 -2.41
N LEU A 577 21.38 13.87 -2.28
CA LEU A 577 20.32 13.50 -3.20
C LEU A 577 18.97 13.57 -2.49
N LEU A 578 17.92 13.88 -3.24
CA LEU A 578 16.54 13.80 -2.78
C LEU A 578 15.79 12.70 -3.54
N LEU A 579 15.27 11.71 -2.83
CA LEU A 579 14.37 10.69 -3.36
C LEU A 579 12.91 11.04 -3.07
N MET A 580 12.05 10.88 -4.07
CA MET A 580 10.65 11.27 -4.05
C MET A 580 9.77 10.17 -4.62
N ARG A 581 8.87 9.64 -3.80
CA ARG A 581 7.88 8.65 -4.24
C ARG A 581 6.59 8.83 -3.46
N GLY A 582 5.47 8.93 -4.17
CA GLY A 582 4.21 9.33 -3.57
C GLY A 582 4.37 10.61 -2.75
N LYS A 583 4.01 10.53 -1.47
CA LYS A 583 4.06 11.64 -0.50
C LYS A 583 5.36 11.66 0.31
N GLU A 584 6.19 10.62 0.17
CA GLU A 584 7.37 10.45 1.00
C GLU A 584 8.59 11.08 0.32
N ARG A 585 9.47 11.64 1.14
CA ARG A 585 10.68 12.35 0.75
C ARG A 585 11.82 11.86 1.62
N VAL A 586 12.91 11.44 0.99
CA VAL A 586 14.10 10.95 1.69
C VAL A 586 15.31 11.69 1.18
N GLN A 587 16.02 12.34 2.08
CA GLN A 587 17.33 12.89 1.81
C GLN A 587 18.38 11.77 1.94
N VAL A 588 19.31 11.74 0.99
CA VAL A 588 20.45 10.84 0.96
C VAL A 588 21.72 11.68 1.07
N ASP A 589 22.41 11.58 2.19
CA ASP A 589 23.69 12.25 2.42
C ASP A 589 24.84 11.27 2.16
N ILE A 590 25.80 11.68 1.33
CA ILE A 590 26.95 10.85 0.93
C ILE A 590 28.22 11.43 1.53
N ASP A 591 28.93 10.62 2.29
CA ASP A 591 30.23 10.94 2.88
C ASP A 591 31.26 9.93 2.36
N ALA A 592 32.13 10.38 1.45
CA ALA A 592 33.16 9.58 0.80
C ALA A 592 34.57 9.85 1.35
N ASP A 593 34.68 10.18 2.64
CA ASP A 593 35.96 10.39 3.34
C ASP A 593 36.90 11.37 2.59
N ARG A 594 36.35 12.56 2.27
CA ARG A 594 37.02 13.65 1.50
C ARG A 594 37.40 13.30 0.06
N CYS A 595 36.96 12.16 -0.48
CA CYS A 595 37.07 11.87 -1.91
C CYS A 595 35.99 12.59 -2.70
N THR A 596 36.32 13.02 -3.91
CA THR A 596 35.30 13.41 -4.89
C THR A 596 34.72 12.19 -5.57
N PHE A 597 33.42 12.25 -5.88
CA PHE A 597 32.70 11.17 -6.54
C PHE A 597 31.75 11.72 -7.62
N ASP A 598 31.34 10.85 -8.53
CA ASP A 598 30.31 11.11 -9.51
C ASP A 598 29.10 10.19 -9.26
N ILE A 599 27.91 10.69 -9.61
CA ILE A 599 26.69 9.89 -9.60
C ILE A 599 26.45 9.40 -11.03
N LYS A 600 26.55 8.08 -11.23
CA LYS A 600 26.25 7.42 -12.50
C LYS A 600 24.85 6.81 -12.44
N GLU A 601 23.95 7.33 -13.25
CA GLU A 601 22.60 6.79 -13.41
C GLU A 601 22.56 5.72 -14.51
N GLU A 602 21.91 4.59 -14.21
CA GLU A 602 21.50 3.61 -15.21
C GLU A 602 20.08 3.12 -14.94
N VAL A 603 19.22 3.14 -15.95
CA VAL A 603 17.88 2.53 -15.90
C VAL A 603 17.97 1.09 -16.37
N ILE A 604 17.68 0.14 -15.49
CA ILE A 604 17.74 -1.30 -15.76
C ILE A 604 16.32 -1.85 -15.94
N SER A 605 16.11 -2.63 -16.99
CA SER A 605 14.82 -3.27 -17.29
C SER A 605 15.01 -4.56 -18.09
N GLU A 606 14.71 -5.70 -17.46
CA GLU A 606 14.86 -7.03 -18.04
C GLU A 606 13.49 -7.69 -18.21
N LYS A 607 12.63 -7.07 -19.02
CA LYS A 607 11.19 -7.39 -19.19
C LYS A 607 10.31 -7.16 -17.94
N GLY A 608 10.91 -6.74 -16.81
CA GLY A 608 10.22 -6.31 -15.59
C GLY A 608 9.91 -4.81 -15.54
N LYS A 609 9.38 -4.34 -14.41
CA LYS A 609 9.21 -2.90 -14.17
C LYS A 609 10.61 -2.25 -14.03
N PRO A 610 10.95 -1.23 -14.83
CA PRO A 610 12.25 -0.58 -14.74
C PRO A 610 12.56 -0.06 -13.34
N TYR A 611 13.84 -0.01 -13.00
CA TYR A 611 14.38 0.63 -11.80
C TYR A 611 15.67 1.36 -12.14
N THR A 612 16.04 2.30 -11.28
CA THR A 612 17.23 3.12 -11.45
C THR A 612 18.30 2.66 -10.47
N ARG A 613 19.50 2.42 -11.01
CA ARG A 613 20.72 2.26 -10.25
C ARG A 613 21.46 3.60 -10.22
N LEU A 614 21.75 4.11 -9.02
CA LEU A 614 22.57 5.29 -8.81
C LEU A 614 23.92 4.85 -8.21
N GLY A 615 24.94 4.76 -9.07
CA GLY A 615 26.30 4.44 -8.67
C GLY A 615 27.02 5.67 -8.13
N ILE A 616 27.56 5.57 -6.93
CA ILE A 616 28.46 6.53 -6.29
C ILE A 616 29.88 6.10 -6.63
N VAL A 617 30.44 6.68 -7.68
CA VAL A 617 31.72 6.28 -8.27
C VAL A 617 32.82 7.21 -7.76
N LEU A 618 33.80 6.67 -7.03
CA LEU A 618 34.96 7.48 -6.63
C LEU A 618 35.81 7.82 -7.85
N ARG A 619 36.21 9.09 -8.00
CA ARG A 619 37.03 9.53 -9.13
C ARG A 619 38.45 8.96 -9.05
N ASP A 620 39.01 8.94 -7.84
CA ASP A 620 40.37 8.49 -7.61
C ASP A 620 40.41 7.03 -7.18
N LYS A 621 41.35 6.27 -7.75
CA LYS A 621 41.68 4.93 -7.26
C LYS A 621 42.39 5.03 -5.91
N ARG A 622 42.01 4.21 -4.95
CA ARG A 622 42.52 4.25 -3.57
C ARG A 622 42.91 2.86 -3.09
N ALA A 623 43.93 2.79 -2.24
CA ALA A 623 44.31 1.53 -1.58
C ALA A 623 43.41 1.25 -0.37
N GLU A 624 42.79 2.25 0.23
CA GLU A 624 41.83 2.11 1.32
C GLU A 624 40.86 3.28 1.31
N GLY A 625 39.69 3.09 1.91
CA GLY A 625 38.72 4.15 2.04
C GLY A 625 37.42 3.72 2.70
N LYS A 626 36.55 4.71 2.86
CA LYS A 626 35.25 4.58 3.49
C LYS A 626 34.22 5.37 2.70
N ILE A 627 33.06 4.76 2.46
CA ILE A 627 31.87 5.47 1.98
C ILE A 627 30.73 5.22 2.95
N LYS A 628 30.12 6.30 3.44
CA LYS A 628 28.90 6.27 4.25
C LYS A 628 27.77 6.93 3.49
N VAL A 629 26.66 6.22 3.35
CA VAL A 629 25.40 6.73 2.81
C VAL A 629 24.39 6.80 3.93
N THR A 630 23.83 7.99 4.19
CA THR A 630 22.84 8.22 5.25
C THR A 630 21.49 8.57 4.62
N TYR A 631 20.46 7.82 4.96
CA TYR A 631 19.08 8.06 4.55
C TYR A 631 18.31 8.70 5.69
N ARG A 632 17.73 9.89 5.47
CA ARG A 632 16.87 10.58 6.44
C ARG A 632 15.51 10.85 5.83
N VAL A 633 14.45 10.45 6.52
CA VAL A 633 13.10 10.84 6.12
C VAL A 633 12.92 12.32 6.40
N LEU A 634 12.58 13.09 5.38
CA LEU A 634 12.24 14.50 5.56
C LEU A 634 10.83 14.61 6.11
N GLU A 635 10.63 15.50 7.08
CA GLU A 635 9.29 15.78 7.61
C GLU A 635 8.33 16.14 6.49
N LYS A 636 7.07 15.70 6.63
CA LYS A 636 6.02 16.08 5.70
C LYS A 636 5.85 17.59 5.79
N GLU A 637 6.15 18.28 4.69
CA GLU A 637 5.94 19.71 4.57
C GLU A 637 4.53 20.08 5.03
N ARG A 638 4.42 21.18 5.78
CA ARG A 638 3.14 21.82 6.09
C ARG A 638 2.32 21.93 4.79
N PRO A 639 1.03 21.51 4.78
CA PRO A 639 0.22 21.67 3.58
C PRO A 639 0.16 23.14 3.15
N ALA A 640 0.32 23.40 1.86
CA ALA A 640 0.59 24.76 1.35
C ALA A 640 -0.54 25.77 1.65
N ALA A 641 -1.82 25.35 1.61
CA ALA A 641 -2.99 26.20 1.82
C ALA A 641 -3.59 26.09 3.24
N MET A 642 -2.74 25.93 4.26
CA MET A 642 -3.16 25.65 5.63
C MET A 642 -3.43 26.92 6.45
N LEU A 643 -4.70 27.14 6.82
CA LEU A 643 -5.19 28.28 7.61
C LEU A 643 -5.19 28.05 9.13
N TRP A 644 -5.05 26.78 9.55
CA TRP A 644 -4.92 26.40 10.95
C TRP A 644 -3.45 26.36 11.36
N ASN A 645 -3.18 26.49 12.66
CA ASN A 645 -1.83 26.34 13.19
C ASN A 645 -1.46 24.84 13.18
N TYR A 646 -0.92 24.39 12.05
CA TYR A 646 -0.65 22.97 11.79
C TYR A 646 0.32 22.37 12.79
N GLU A 647 1.33 23.15 13.20
CA GLU A 647 2.32 22.76 14.18
C GLU A 647 1.67 22.52 15.55
N ASN A 648 0.75 23.40 15.97
CA ASN A 648 -0.04 23.21 17.19
C ASN A 648 -1.00 22.01 17.08
N MET A 649 -1.64 21.81 15.92
CA MET A 649 -2.49 20.64 15.67
C MET A 649 -1.70 19.32 15.79
N LEU A 650 -0.48 19.27 15.25
CA LEU A 650 0.41 18.12 15.38
C LEU A 650 0.78 17.87 16.85
N ARG A 651 1.10 18.93 17.60
CA ARG A 651 1.36 18.84 19.05
C ARG A 651 0.16 18.26 19.82
N ILE A 652 -1.04 18.76 19.54
CA ILE A 652 -2.29 18.27 20.16
C ILE A 652 -2.52 16.80 19.80
N LYS A 653 -2.37 16.42 18.53
CA LYS A 653 -2.50 15.03 18.06
C LYS A 653 -1.53 14.10 18.80
N LYS A 654 -0.27 14.51 18.95
CA LYS A 654 0.75 13.76 19.70
C LYS A 654 0.37 13.61 21.17
N GLY A 655 -0.09 14.68 21.81
CA GLY A 655 -0.57 14.66 23.19
C GLY A 655 -1.74 13.68 23.39
N LEU A 656 -2.77 13.76 22.54
CA LEU A 656 -3.92 12.86 22.59
C LEU A 656 -3.52 11.38 22.48
N LYS A 657 -2.56 11.06 21.60
CA LYS A 657 -2.02 9.69 21.48
C LYS A 657 -1.25 9.25 22.72
N ALA A 658 -0.52 10.16 23.35
CA ALA A 658 0.22 9.90 24.59
C ALA A 658 -0.68 9.90 25.85
N GLY A 659 -2.00 10.07 25.71
CA GLY A 659 -2.94 10.08 26.83
C GLY A 659 -3.10 11.43 27.54
N ASP A 660 -2.65 12.54 26.94
CA ASP A 660 -2.91 13.89 27.44
C ASP A 660 -4.42 14.19 27.43
N LYS A 661 -4.96 14.51 28.60
CA LYS A 661 -6.38 14.78 28.80
C LYS A 661 -6.79 16.21 28.47
N THR A 662 -5.84 17.12 28.26
CA THR A 662 -6.08 18.56 28.02
C THR A 662 -7.06 18.79 26.87
N TYR A 663 -6.97 18.00 25.80
CA TYR A 663 -7.81 18.12 24.59
C TYR A 663 -8.77 16.94 24.40
N GLU A 664 -8.93 16.08 25.41
CA GLU A 664 -9.72 14.85 25.29
C GLU A 664 -11.21 15.13 25.02
N LEU A 665 -11.78 16.13 25.70
CA LEU A 665 -13.18 16.50 25.56
C LEU A 665 -13.54 17.04 24.15
N PRO A 666 -12.82 18.04 23.60
CA PRO A 666 -13.09 18.49 22.23
C PRO A 666 -12.78 17.40 21.19
N TYR A 667 -11.77 16.54 21.43
CA TYR A 667 -11.50 15.38 20.56
C TYR A 667 -12.67 14.39 20.55
N LYS A 668 -13.18 13.97 21.71
CA LYS A 668 -14.34 13.07 21.80
C LYS A 668 -15.58 13.65 21.13
N GLN A 669 -15.82 14.95 21.30
CA GLN A 669 -16.95 15.62 20.66
C GLN A 669 -16.78 15.64 19.14
N LEU A 670 -15.59 15.94 18.62
CA LEU A 670 -15.26 15.87 17.19
C LEU A 670 -15.51 14.47 16.62
N ILE A 671 -15.00 13.42 17.27
CA ILE A 671 -15.19 12.04 16.82
C ILE A 671 -16.67 11.65 16.84
N LYS A 672 -17.44 12.07 17.85
CA LYS A 672 -18.90 11.83 17.91
C LYS A 672 -19.62 12.50 16.73
N GLU A 673 -19.33 13.77 16.47
CA GLU A 673 -19.92 14.52 15.36
C GLU A 673 -19.54 13.92 13.99
N ALA A 674 -18.27 13.62 13.77
CA ALA A 674 -17.78 13.00 12.54
C ALA A 674 -18.38 11.60 12.31
N THR A 675 -18.56 10.82 13.39
CA THR A 675 -19.21 9.50 13.33
C THR A 675 -20.66 9.60 12.86
N ALA A 676 -21.41 10.61 13.32
CA ALA A 676 -22.76 10.85 12.85
C ALA A 676 -22.79 11.18 11.35
N LEU A 677 -21.80 11.93 10.87
CA LEU A 677 -21.68 12.33 9.45
C LEU A 677 -21.39 11.16 8.50
N LEU A 678 -20.85 10.03 8.98
CA LEU A 678 -20.62 8.84 8.13
C LEU A 678 -21.90 8.33 7.46
N LYS A 679 -23.06 8.55 8.09
CA LYS A 679 -24.39 8.14 7.58
C LYS A 679 -25.09 9.23 6.77
N CYS A 680 -24.61 10.47 6.81
CA CYS A 680 -25.26 11.59 6.12
C CYS A 680 -25.03 11.53 4.61
N LYS A 681 -26.01 11.97 3.83
CA LYS A 681 -25.82 12.17 2.38
C LYS A 681 -24.98 13.42 2.14
N ALA A 682 -24.04 13.34 1.20
CA ALA A 682 -23.28 14.51 0.77
C ALA A 682 -24.21 15.52 0.04
N PRO A 683 -24.27 16.78 0.51
CA PRO A 683 -25.06 17.83 -0.15
C PRO A 683 -24.40 18.28 -1.46
N SER A 684 -25.20 18.87 -2.35
CA SER A 684 -24.82 19.37 -3.67
C SER A 684 -25.71 20.55 -4.06
N VAL A 685 -25.24 21.38 -5.00
CA VAL A 685 -26.07 22.39 -5.69
C VAL A 685 -27.32 21.80 -6.34
N MET A 686 -27.37 20.50 -6.59
CA MET A 686 -28.55 19.83 -7.14
C MET A 686 -29.68 19.67 -6.13
N ASN A 687 -29.44 19.97 -4.84
CA ASN A 687 -30.45 19.89 -3.80
C ASN A 687 -31.33 21.13 -3.69
N LYS A 688 -31.01 22.23 -4.39
CA LYS A 688 -31.92 23.38 -4.46
C LYS A 688 -33.26 22.99 -5.10
N PRO A 689 -34.38 23.56 -4.62
CA PRO A 689 -35.68 23.40 -5.26
C PRO A 689 -35.66 23.89 -6.72
N ASP A 690 -36.57 23.39 -7.56
CA ASP A 690 -36.59 23.73 -9.00
C ASP A 690 -36.94 25.21 -9.22
N GLU A 691 -37.76 25.80 -8.35
CA GLU A 691 -38.08 27.23 -8.34
C GLU A 691 -36.89 28.13 -7.95
N CYS A 692 -35.81 27.54 -7.45
CA CYS A 692 -34.59 28.24 -7.05
C CYS A 692 -33.47 28.09 -8.10
N VAL A 693 -33.73 27.49 -9.26
CA VAL A 693 -32.73 27.36 -10.35
C VAL A 693 -32.43 28.75 -10.94
N ALA A 694 -31.15 28.98 -11.24
CA ALA A 694 -30.71 30.24 -11.84
C ALA A 694 -31.33 30.48 -13.22
N ILE A 695 -31.34 31.74 -13.66
CA ILE A 695 -31.92 32.13 -14.96
C ILE A 695 -31.23 31.47 -16.17
N SER A 696 -30.05 30.87 -15.99
CA SER A 696 -29.42 30.01 -17.00
C SER A 696 -30.19 28.73 -17.32
N GLY A 697 -31.11 28.31 -16.44
CA GLY A 697 -31.76 27.00 -16.50
C GLY A 697 -30.84 25.83 -16.10
N ASN A 698 -29.56 26.08 -15.81
CA ASN A 698 -28.61 25.05 -15.43
C ASN A 698 -28.59 24.86 -13.90
N LYS A 699 -29.13 23.73 -13.42
CA LYS A 699 -29.18 23.41 -11.98
C LYS A 699 -27.79 23.20 -11.35
N HIS A 700 -26.73 23.02 -12.13
CA HIS A 700 -25.35 22.97 -11.63
C HIS A 700 -24.79 24.35 -11.22
N ASP A 701 -25.42 25.44 -11.68
CA ASP A 701 -24.97 26.78 -11.34
C ASP A 701 -25.33 27.10 -9.89
N PHE A 702 -24.35 27.61 -9.14
CA PHE A 702 -24.55 28.06 -7.77
C PHE A 702 -25.36 29.35 -7.77
N ILE A 703 -26.42 29.36 -6.99
CA ILE A 703 -27.30 30.52 -6.83
C ILE A 703 -27.64 30.76 -5.37
N THR A 704 -27.63 32.03 -4.99
CA THR A 704 -28.14 32.53 -3.71
C THR A 704 -28.85 33.85 -3.96
N VAL A 705 -29.78 34.21 -3.08
CA VAL A 705 -30.30 35.58 -2.99
C VAL A 705 -29.54 36.36 -1.93
N GLY A 706 -29.35 37.66 -2.14
CA GLY A 706 -28.66 38.52 -1.19
C GLY A 706 -29.30 38.43 0.20
N LYS A 707 -28.48 38.18 1.23
CA LYS A 707 -28.96 37.97 2.61
C LYS A 707 -29.73 39.16 3.19
N TYR A 708 -29.54 40.35 2.64
CA TYR A 708 -30.21 41.59 3.04
C TYR A 708 -31.23 42.09 1.99
N SER A 709 -31.50 41.30 0.94
CA SER A 709 -32.50 41.61 -0.08
C SER A 709 -33.90 41.25 0.44
N TRP A 710 -34.86 42.18 0.40
CA TRP A 710 -36.24 41.98 0.84
C TRP A 710 -37.25 42.29 -0.28
N PRO A 711 -38.39 41.56 -0.35
CA PRO A 711 -39.47 41.92 -1.25
C PRO A 711 -39.95 43.36 -1.01
N ASN A 712 -40.27 44.06 -2.10
CA ASN A 712 -40.87 45.39 -2.04
C ASN A 712 -42.35 45.28 -1.64
N PRO A 713 -42.77 45.80 -0.47
CA PRO A 713 -44.18 45.73 -0.08
C PRO A 713 -45.10 46.58 -0.96
N ASP A 714 -44.55 47.52 -1.75
CA ASP A 714 -45.30 48.49 -2.54
C ASP A 714 -45.63 47.98 -3.95
N THR A 715 -45.26 46.74 -4.31
CA THR A 715 -45.54 46.14 -5.62
C THR A 715 -46.32 44.82 -5.50
N PRO A 716 -47.26 44.51 -6.43
CA PRO A 716 -48.11 43.32 -6.32
C PRO A 716 -47.35 41.98 -6.32
N ASP A 717 -46.19 41.93 -6.96
CA ASP A 717 -45.34 40.74 -7.08
C ASP A 717 -44.12 40.78 -6.14
N GLY A 718 -44.00 41.84 -5.32
CA GLY A 718 -42.90 42.03 -4.39
C GLY A 718 -41.56 42.39 -5.03
N LYS A 719 -41.50 42.69 -6.33
CA LYS A 719 -40.27 43.05 -7.07
C LYS A 719 -40.28 44.53 -7.52
N PRO A 720 -39.11 45.15 -7.79
CA PRO A 720 -37.77 44.66 -7.48
C PRO A 720 -37.53 44.62 -5.98
N TRP A 721 -36.83 43.59 -5.49
CA TRP A 721 -36.40 43.52 -4.10
C TRP A 721 -35.41 44.66 -3.78
N PHE A 722 -35.37 45.09 -2.53
CA PHE A 722 -34.48 46.16 -2.06
C PHE A 722 -33.62 45.71 -0.87
N GLN A 723 -32.47 46.37 -0.66
CA GLN A 723 -31.52 46.03 0.39
C GLN A 723 -31.87 46.68 1.73
N LYS A 724 -31.84 45.91 2.83
CA LYS A 724 -31.88 46.40 4.22
C LYS A 724 -30.61 45.97 4.96
N ASP A 725 -29.60 46.83 4.99
CA ASP A 725 -28.29 46.51 5.59
C ASP A 725 -28.44 45.95 7.02
N GLY A 726 -27.78 44.83 7.28
CA GLY A 726 -27.79 44.16 8.58
C GLY A 726 -29.05 43.37 8.91
N VAL A 727 -30.14 43.51 8.15
CA VAL A 727 -31.44 42.84 8.41
C VAL A 727 -31.60 41.62 7.50
N ARG A 728 -31.38 40.41 8.06
CA ARG A 728 -31.34 39.16 7.28
C ARG A 728 -32.72 38.69 6.82
N ASN A 729 -32.91 38.48 5.52
CA ASN A 729 -34.10 37.85 4.96
C ASN A 729 -34.03 36.32 5.07
N PRO A 730 -34.87 35.62 5.86
CA PRO A 730 -34.76 34.17 6.05
C PRO A 730 -34.87 33.35 4.76
N ASN A 731 -35.44 33.90 3.68
CA ASN A 731 -35.56 33.20 2.40
C ASN A 731 -34.21 32.86 1.75
N TYR A 732 -33.11 33.53 2.11
CA TYR A 732 -31.78 33.18 1.56
C TYR A 732 -31.39 31.71 1.82
N LYS A 733 -31.93 31.10 2.90
CA LYS A 733 -31.68 29.71 3.28
C LYS A 733 -32.31 28.67 2.34
N LYS A 734 -33.20 29.07 1.43
CA LYS A 734 -33.83 28.17 0.45
C LYS A 734 -32.87 27.77 -0.70
N TYR A 735 -31.79 28.54 -0.87
CA TYR A 735 -30.85 28.43 -1.98
C TYR A 735 -29.57 27.65 -1.62
N ASP A 736 -28.58 27.66 -2.52
CA ASP A 736 -27.39 26.80 -2.42
C ASP A 736 -26.49 27.09 -1.20
N ALA A 737 -26.57 28.28 -0.61
CA ALA A 737 -25.80 28.65 0.59
C ALA A 737 -25.97 27.65 1.73
N THR A 738 -27.19 27.13 1.94
CA THR A 738 -27.46 26.14 3.00
C THR A 738 -26.68 24.86 2.76
N TYR A 739 -26.70 24.36 1.51
CA TYR A 739 -26.03 23.13 1.13
C TYR A 739 -24.51 23.29 1.09
N GLN A 740 -24.00 24.45 0.66
CA GLN A 740 -22.56 24.76 0.65
C GLN A 740 -22.00 24.86 2.07
N VAL A 741 -22.68 25.57 2.97
CA VAL A 741 -22.29 25.66 4.39
C VAL A 741 -22.31 24.28 5.03
N GLN A 742 -23.32 23.46 4.75
CA GLN A 742 -23.37 22.08 5.25
C GLN A 742 -22.23 21.23 4.68
N MET A 743 -21.94 21.33 3.39
CA MET A 743 -20.84 20.64 2.73
C MET A 743 -19.51 20.96 3.41
N CYS A 744 -19.18 22.24 3.53
CA CYS A 744 -17.92 22.69 4.14
C CYS A 744 -17.81 22.25 5.60
N LYS A 745 -18.86 22.47 6.41
CA LYS A 745 -18.87 22.03 7.82
C LYS A 745 -18.65 20.53 7.98
N ASN A 746 -19.16 19.73 7.05
CA ASN A 746 -18.96 18.29 7.05
C ASN A 746 -17.52 17.95 6.69
N VAL A 747 -16.98 18.56 5.63
CA VAL A 747 -15.59 18.33 5.19
C VAL A 747 -14.60 18.71 6.28
N VAL A 748 -14.74 19.87 6.94
CA VAL A 748 -13.88 20.31 8.05
C VAL A 748 -13.91 19.33 9.22
N ARG A 749 -15.11 18.88 9.64
CA ARG A 749 -15.23 17.92 10.75
C ARG A 749 -14.63 16.57 10.40
N LEU A 750 -14.91 16.06 9.20
CA LEU A 750 -14.44 14.76 8.76
C LEU A 750 -12.92 14.76 8.54
N SER A 751 -12.36 15.83 7.96
CA SER A 751 -10.91 15.97 7.76
C SER A 751 -10.17 16.13 9.07
N ALA A 752 -10.67 16.95 10.01
CA ALA A 752 -10.08 17.07 11.34
C ALA A 752 -10.19 15.76 12.13
N ALA A 753 -11.34 15.07 12.08
CA ALA A 753 -11.51 13.78 12.74
C ALA A 753 -10.53 12.74 12.18
N TYR A 754 -10.37 12.67 10.86
CA TYR A 754 -9.33 11.85 10.24
C TYR A 754 -7.94 12.24 10.74
N PHE A 755 -7.60 13.54 10.71
CA PHE A 755 -6.29 14.00 11.13
C PHE A 755 -5.95 13.59 12.56
N PHE A 756 -6.85 13.78 13.53
CA PHE A 756 -6.55 13.46 14.93
C PHE A 756 -6.63 11.97 15.25
N SER A 757 -7.48 11.19 14.56
CA SER A 757 -7.69 9.76 14.87
C SER A 757 -6.94 8.77 13.97
N ASP A 758 -6.43 9.22 12.83
CA ASP A 758 -5.93 8.37 11.73
C ASP A 758 -6.97 7.39 11.14
N ASP A 759 -8.26 7.56 11.45
CA ASP A 759 -9.34 6.69 10.97
C ASP A 759 -9.77 7.04 9.53
N GLU A 760 -9.36 6.20 8.58
CA GLU A 760 -9.65 6.34 7.15
C GLU A 760 -11.15 6.38 6.79
N ARG A 761 -12.05 5.94 7.67
CA ARG A 761 -13.50 6.07 7.44
C ARG A 761 -13.93 7.53 7.32
N PHE A 762 -13.35 8.42 8.12
CA PHE A 762 -13.65 9.85 8.07
C PHE A 762 -13.07 10.49 6.80
N ALA A 763 -11.83 10.15 6.43
CA ALA A 763 -11.23 10.64 5.19
C ALA A 763 -12.02 10.21 3.95
N LYS A 764 -12.42 8.93 3.90
CA LYS A 764 -13.27 8.40 2.82
C LYS A 764 -14.55 9.20 2.67
N LYS A 765 -15.21 9.54 3.79
CA LYS A 765 -16.43 10.35 3.78
C LYS A 765 -16.16 11.79 3.38
N ALA A 766 -15.08 12.42 3.85
CA ALA A 766 -14.71 13.76 3.41
C ALA A 766 -14.49 13.82 1.89
N VAL A 767 -13.78 12.83 1.33
CA VAL A 767 -13.54 12.69 -0.12
C VAL A 767 -14.84 12.47 -0.89
N GLU A 768 -15.83 11.75 -0.34
CA GLU A 768 -17.16 11.63 -0.94
C GLU A 768 -17.84 13.00 -1.07
N HIS A 769 -17.82 13.83 -0.01
CA HIS A 769 -18.38 15.18 -0.05
C HIS A 769 -17.67 16.07 -1.09
N LEU A 770 -16.35 16.02 -1.15
CA LEU A 770 -15.55 16.74 -2.16
C LEU A 770 -15.92 16.30 -3.58
N LYS A 771 -16.01 14.98 -3.82
CA LYS A 771 -16.38 14.45 -5.14
C LYS A 771 -17.78 14.88 -5.56
N VAL A 772 -18.76 14.81 -4.65
CA VAL A 772 -20.14 15.20 -4.95
C VAL A 772 -20.24 16.67 -5.30
N TRP A 773 -19.52 17.55 -4.60
CA TRP A 773 -19.59 18.99 -4.83
C TRP A 773 -18.77 19.47 -6.04
N PHE A 774 -17.58 18.90 -6.29
CA PHE A 774 -16.64 19.46 -7.27
C PHE A 774 -16.39 18.59 -8.52
N ILE A 775 -16.55 17.27 -8.42
CA ILE A 775 -16.02 16.33 -9.44
C ILE A 775 -17.13 15.62 -10.21
N ASN A 776 -18.07 15.01 -9.50
CA ASN A 776 -19.06 14.10 -10.07
C ASN A 776 -19.95 14.84 -11.09
N ALA A 777 -19.98 14.33 -12.33
CA ALA A 777 -20.65 14.99 -13.44
C ALA A 777 -22.12 15.35 -13.14
N ASN A 778 -22.84 14.47 -12.46
CA ASN A 778 -24.28 14.62 -12.17
C ASN A 778 -24.60 15.49 -10.94
N SER A 779 -23.59 15.99 -10.22
CA SER A 779 -23.81 16.74 -8.98
C SER A 779 -22.87 17.93 -8.75
N LYS A 780 -21.82 18.08 -9.56
CA LYS A 780 -20.81 19.12 -9.35
C LYS A 780 -21.38 20.53 -9.51
N MET A 781 -20.87 21.46 -8.74
CA MET A 781 -21.08 22.90 -8.95
C MET A 781 -20.31 23.36 -10.19
N THR A 782 -20.92 24.20 -11.03
CA THR A 782 -20.20 24.90 -12.11
C THR A 782 -19.16 25.85 -11.49
N PRO A 783 -17.89 25.90 -11.95
CA PRO A 783 -16.82 26.68 -11.31
C PRO A 783 -16.95 28.20 -11.54
N HIS A 784 -18.04 28.79 -11.08
CA HIS A 784 -18.30 30.24 -11.05
C HIS A 784 -19.36 30.61 -10.01
N LEU A 785 -19.42 31.89 -9.63
CA LEU A 785 -20.40 32.48 -8.72
C LEU A 785 -21.29 33.55 -9.41
N LEU A 786 -21.59 33.34 -10.70
CA LEU A 786 -22.31 34.33 -11.53
C LEU A 786 -23.71 34.70 -10.99
N TYR A 787 -24.36 33.79 -10.26
CA TYR A 787 -25.71 33.98 -9.68
C TYR A 787 -25.68 34.03 -8.15
N ALA A 788 -24.54 34.40 -7.56
CA ALA A 788 -24.45 34.59 -6.12
C ALA A 788 -25.02 35.96 -5.72
N GLN A 789 -25.78 35.98 -4.62
CA GLN A 789 -26.44 37.16 -4.04
C GLN A 789 -27.35 37.93 -5.01
N VAL A 790 -28.13 37.21 -5.82
CA VAL A 790 -29.18 37.80 -6.67
C VAL A 790 -30.10 38.70 -5.83
N ILE A 791 -30.50 39.83 -6.42
CA ILE A 791 -31.52 40.72 -5.86
C ILE A 791 -32.75 40.63 -6.78
N PRO A 792 -33.76 39.80 -6.46
CA PRO A 792 -34.84 39.49 -7.39
C PRO A 792 -35.52 40.73 -7.99
N GLY A 793 -35.69 40.76 -9.31
CA GLY A 793 -36.22 41.89 -10.07
C GLY A 793 -35.19 42.98 -10.44
N ASN A 794 -33.90 42.81 -10.09
CA ASN A 794 -32.82 43.72 -10.47
C ASN A 794 -31.84 43.02 -11.41
N ASP A 795 -31.19 43.78 -12.29
CA ASP A 795 -30.10 43.33 -13.17
C ASP A 795 -30.37 42.00 -13.91
N GLY A 796 -31.62 41.76 -14.31
CA GLY A 796 -32.03 40.52 -14.98
C GLY A 796 -31.87 39.26 -14.12
N ASP A 797 -32.01 39.38 -12.79
CA ASP A 797 -31.80 38.29 -11.82
C ASP A 797 -30.38 37.67 -11.87
N MET A 798 -29.40 38.47 -12.31
CA MET A 798 -27.97 38.14 -12.22
C MET A 798 -27.41 38.42 -10.82
N GLY A 799 -26.34 37.73 -10.45
CA GLY A 799 -25.56 38.07 -9.26
C GLY A 799 -24.71 39.33 -9.47
N HIS A 800 -24.13 39.84 -8.38
CA HIS A 800 -23.25 41.01 -8.40
C HIS A 800 -21.90 40.72 -7.72
N ALA A 801 -20.96 41.66 -7.82
CA ALA A 801 -19.59 41.53 -7.30
C ALA A 801 -19.52 40.96 -5.87
N ALA A 802 -20.26 41.57 -4.93
CA ALA A 802 -20.29 41.14 -3.52
C ALA A 802 -20.77 39.68 -3.30
N GLY A 803 -21.37 39.01 -4.29
CA GLY A 803 -21.69 37.58 -4.24
C GLY A 803 -20.45 36.68 -4.22
N ILE A 804 -19.28 37.17 -4.63
CA ILE A 804 -18.03 36.40 -4.59
C ILE A 804 -17.63 35.99 -3.17
N ILE A 805 -18.05 36.77 -2.16
CA ILE A 805 -17.81 36.44 -0.75
C ILE A 805 -18.41 35.07 -0.34
N GLU A 806 -19.44 34.56 -1.05
CA GLU A 806 -19.98 33.22 -0.84
C GLU A 806 -18.94 32.12 -1.15
N GLY A 807 -17.94 32.43 -1.97
CA GLY A 807 -16.81 31.55 -2.29
C GLY A 807 -15.77 31.43 -1.18
N ARG A 808 -15.71 32.36 -0.23
CA ARG A 808 -14.68 32.37 0.83
C ARG A 808 -14.64 31.07 1.62
N ILE A 809 -15.79 30.43 1.82
CA ILE A 809 -15.88 29.15 2.55
C ILE A 809 -15.08 28.01 1.91
N PHE A 810 -14.63 28.16 0.65
CA PHE A 810 -13.70 27.22 0.03
C PHE A 810 -12.28 27.28 0.61
N VAL A 811 -11.88 28.35 1.29
CA VAL A 811 -10.58 28.41 2.00
C VAL A 811 -10.51 27.31 3.08
N ASP A 812 -11.57 27.15 3.87
CA ASP A 812 -11.70 26.06 4.86
C ASP A 812 -11.64 24.66 4.21
N VAL A 813 -12.21 24.54 3.00
CA VAL A 813 -12.18 23.29 2.22
C VAL A 813 -10.76 22.99 1.74
N LEU A 814 -10.00 23.99 1.29
CA LEU A 814 -8.63 23.83 0.82
C LEU A 814 -7.68 23.46 1.97
N SER A 815 -7.83 24.05 3.16
CA SER A 815 -7.12 23.60 4.36
C SER A 815 -7.51 22.18 4.78
N SER A 816 -8.79 21.83 4.68
CA SER A 816 -9.28 20.47 4.94
C SER A 816 -8.68 19.44 3.98
N ILE A 817 -8.51 19.80 2.70
CA ILE A 817 -7.80 18.97 1.72
C ILE A 817 -6.36 18.72 2.17
N GLY A 818 -5.68 19.75 2.69
CA GLY A 818 -4.36 19.62 3.30
C GLY A 818 -4.29 18.55 4.40
N LEU A 819 -5.30 18.48 5.28
CA LEU A 819 -5.37 17.43 6.32
C LEU A 819 -5.65 16.03 5.75
N LEU A 820 -6.27 15.94 4.57
CA LEU A 820 -6.54 14.68 3.88
C LEU A 820 -5.36 14.22 3.03
N GLU A 821 -4.33 15.05 2.82
CA GLU A 821 -3.19 14.74 1.96
C GLU A 821 -2.47 13.47 2.41
N SER A 822 -2.52 13.00 3.66
CA SER A 822 -1.93 11.71 4.06
C SER A 822 -2.82 10.49 3.82
N SER A 823 -4.12 10.68 3.56
CA SER A 823 -5.09 9.58 3.42
C SER A 823 -4.86 8.75 2.16
N SER A 824 -5.11 7.44 2.27
CA SER A 824 -5.17 6.53 1.12
C SER A 824 -6.43 6.75 0.25
N CYS A 825 -7.47 7.38 0.81
CA CYS A 825 -8.69 7.72 0.08
C CYS A 825 -8.54 8.99 -0.76
N TYR A 826 -7.64 9.90 -0.38
CA TYR A 826 -7.26 11.08 -1.16
C TYR A 826 -6.15 10.70 -2.15
N THR A 827 -6.56 10.19 -3.30
CA THR A 827 -5.66 9.70 -4.36
C THR A 827 -5.20 10.84 -5.27
N GLU A 828 -4.09 10.63 -5.98
CA GLU A 828 -3.57 11.59 -6.99
C GLU A 828 -4.64 11.97 -8.03
N ARG A 829 -5.53 11.03 -8.40
CA ARG A 829 -6.65 11.32 -9.29
C ARG A 829 -7.63 12.33 -8.69
N VAL A 830 -8.00 12.16 -7.41
CA VAL A 830 -8.90 13.10 -6.73
C VAL A 830 -8.28 14.49 -6.64
N ASP A 831 -6.98 14.54 -6.29
CA ASP A 831 -6.23 15.79 -6.23
C ASP A 831 -6.20 16.52 -7.58
N ASN A 832 -5.88 15.79 -8.65
CA ASN A 832 -5.87 16.34 -10.00
C ASN A 832 -7.25 16.84 -10.44
N ASP A 833 -8.32 16.09 -10.17
CA ASP A 833 -9.69 16.48 -10.50
C ASP A 833 -10.13 17.75 -9.75
N LEU A 834 -9.76 17.89 -8.46
CA LEU A 834 -10.00 19.11 -7.69
C LEU A 834 -9.21 20.30 -8.24
N LYS A 835 -7.91 20.10 -8.56
CA LYS A 835 -7.07 21.14 -9.18
C LYS A 835 -7.63 21.61 -10.52
N VAL A 836 -8.24 20.72 -11.31
CA VAL A 836 -8.92 21.10 -12.55
C VAL A 836 -10.10 22.03 -12.26
N TRP A 837 -10.94 21.72 -11.27
CA TRP A 837 -12.07 22.58 -10.90
C TRP A 837 -11.60 23.94 -10.38
N PHE A 838 -10.67 23.96 -9.42
CA PHE A 838 -10.16 25.19 -8.83
C PHE A 838 -9.38 26.05 -9.81
N ARG A 839 -8.67 25.45 -10.79
CA ARG A 839 -8.04 26.22 -11.87
C ARG A 839 -9.07 26.95 -12.72
N LYS A 840 -10.17 26.28 -13.10
CA LYS A 840 -11.27 26.91 -13.85
C LYS A 840 -11.93 28.03 -13.05
N PHE A 841 -12.19 27.78 -11.76
CA PHE A 841 -12.75 28.77 -10.86
C PHE A 841 -11.82 29.98 -10.70
N ASN A 842 -10.51 29.74 -10.56
CA ASN A 842 -9.49 30.79 -10.47
C ASN A 842 -9.44 31.67 -11.73
N THR A 843 -9.48 31.05 -12.91
CA THR A 843 -9.56 31.77 -14.18
C THR A 843 -10.82 32.62 -14.24
N TRP A 844 -12.00 32.06 -13.90
CA TRP A 844 -13.24 32.83 -13.90
C TRP A 844 -13.20 33.99 -12.90
N LEU A 845 -12.72 33.74 -11.68
CA LEU A 845 -12.62 34.72 -10.60
C LEU A 845 -11.76 35.94 -11.01
N THR A 846 -10.64 35.71 -11.69
CA THR A 846 -9.70 36.78 -12.08
C THR A 846 -10.04 37.46 -13.40
N THR A 847 -10.87 36.85 -14.26
CA THR A 847 -11.16 37.37 -15.61
C THR A 847 -12.58 37.92 -15.79
N SER A 848 -13.55 37.41 -15.03
CA SER A 848 -14.95 37.82 -15.12
C SER A 848 -15.18 39.27 -14.69
N LYS A 849 -16.27 39.88 -15.18
CA LYS A 849 -16.67 41.25 -14.81
C LYS A 849 -16.86 41.39 -13.30
N VAL A 850 -17.69 40.54 -12.71
CA VAL A 850 -17.98 40.54 -11.26
C VAL A 850 -16.72 40.29 -10.41
N GLY A 851 -15.81 39.43 -10.88
CA GLY A 851 -14.50 39.19 -10.26
C GLY A 851 -13.62 40.42 -10.21
N LYS A 852 -13.49 41.11 -11.34
CA LYS A 852 -12.73 42.36 -11.44
C LYS A 852 -13.36 43.49 -10.63
N GLU A 853 -14.68 43.52 -10.50
CA GLU A 853 -15.38 44.50 -9.65
C GLU A 853 -15.13 44.23 -8.16
N GLU A 854 -15.25 42.98 -7.71
CA GLU A 854 -15.03 42.61 -6.31
C GLU A 854 -13.60 42.90 -5.87
N SER A 855 -12.60 42.56 -6.70
CA SER A 855 -11.18 42.83 -6.41
C SER A 855 -10.84 44.32 -6.27
N ARG A 856 -11.71 45.23 -6.71
CA ARG A 856 -11.57 46.69 -6.63
C ARG A 856 -12.39 47.30 -5.48
N THR A 857 -13.14 46.50 -4.73
CA THR A 857 -13.83 46.98 -3.52
C THR A 857 -12.80 47.52 -2.51
N LYS A 858 -13.26 48.35 -1.58
CA LYS A 858 -12.38 49.08 -0.65
C LYS A 858 -12.47 48.56 0.79
N ASN A 859 -13.41 47.65 1.08
CA ASN A 859 -13.73 47.14 2.41
C ASN A 859 -13.31 45.66 2.53
N ASN A 860 -13.85 44.96 3.53
CA ASN A 860 -13.62 43.54 3.81
C ASN A 860 -13.71 42.60 2.59
N HIS A 861 -14.54 42.92 1.59
CA HIS A 861 -14.66 42.11 0.37
C HIS A 861 -13.34 41.98 -0.39
N ALA A 862 -12.51 43.04 -0.42
CA ALA A 862 -11.22 43.00 -1.12
C ALA A 862 -10.19 42.11 -0.41
N VAL A 863 -10.20 42.10 0.92
CA VAL A 863 -9.30 41.25 1.71
C VAL A 863 -9.72 39.79 1.58
N ALA A 864 -11.02 39.50 1.66
CA ALA A 864 -11.56 38.16 1.45
C ALA A 864 -11.36 37.63 0.02
N TYR A 865 -11.41 38.52 -0.98
CA TYR A 865 -11.07 38.19 -2.36
C TYR A 865 -9.59 37.74 -2.47
N ASP A 866 -8.67 38.52 -1.89
CA ASP A 866 -7.25 38.19 -1.90
C ASP A 866 -6.99 36.89 -1.10
N GLU A 867 -7.65 36.68 0.03
CA GLU A 867 -7.59 35.43 0.82
C GLU A 867 -7.96 34.21 -0.02
N LEU A 868 -9.10 34.26 -0.70
CA LEU A 868 -9.57 33.18 -1.57
C LEU A 868 -8.58 32.90 -2.69
N LEU A 869 -8.04 33.96 -3.31
CA LEU A 869 -7.08 33.84 -4.41
C LEU A 869 -5.75 33.24 -3.95
N ILE A 870 -5.22 33.69 -2.80
CA ILE A 870 -4.01 33.14 -2.17
C ILE A 870 -4.19 31.65 -1.87
N SER A 871 -5.29 31.28 -1.23
CA SER A 871 -5.57 29.88 -0.87
C SER A 871 -5.63 28.97 -2.10
N ILE A 872 -6.30 29.42 -3.17
CA ILE A 872 -6.38 28.69 -4.44
C ILE A 872 -5.00 28.60 -5.10
N SER A 873 -4.23 29.69 -5.16
CA SER A 873 -2.88 29.69 -5.74
C SER A 873 -1.95 28.71 -5.01
N LEU A 874 -1.95 28.71 -3.67
CA LEU A 874 -1.17 27.76 -2.87
C LEU A 874 -1.58 26.31 -3.13
N PHE A 875 -2.88 26.03 -3.22
CA PHE A 875 -3.39 24.69 -3.56
C PHE A 875 -2.97 24.25 -4.98
N LEU A 876 -3.01 25.17 -5.94
CA LEU A 876 -2.57 24.93 -7.31
C LEU A 876 -1.04 24.90 -7.47
N ARG A 877 -0.29 25.13 -6.38
CA ARG A 877 1.18 25.23 -6.33
C ARG A 877 1.75 26.36 -7.20
N ASP A 878 0.96 27.43 -7.37
CA ASP A 878 1.37 28.69 -7.99
C ASP A 878 1.89 29.65 -6.91
N ASN A 879 3.07 29.32 -6.38
CA ASN A 879 3.68 30.05 -5.26
C ASN A 879 4.07 31.49 -5.63
N ASP A 880 4.37 31.76 -6.90
CA ASP A 880 4.74 33.11 -7.37
C ASP A 880 3.55 34.07 -7.28
N THR A 881 2.38 33.64 -7.75
CA THR A 881 1.15 34.44 -7.64
C THR A 881 0.75 34.61 -6.17
N ALA A 882 0.82 33.55 -5.37
CA ALA A 882 0.52 33.62 -3.94
C ALA A 882 1.45 34.62 -3.23
N PHE A 883 2.76 34.53 -3.47
CA PHE A 883 3.74 35.45 -2.87
C PHE A 883 3.48 36.90 -3.25
N LYS A 884 3.21 37.21 -4.53
CA LYS A 884 2.90 38.59 -4.97
C LYS A 884 1.69 39.18 -4.26
N LEU A 885 0.63 38.39 -4.07
CA LEU A 885 -0.58 38.82 -3.35
C LEU A 885 -0.29 39.04 -1.85
N ILE A 886 0.43 38.09 -1.24
CA ILE A 886 0.85 38.13 0.17
C ILE A 886 1.71 39.37 0.45
N ASP A 887 2.75 39.58 -0.36
CA ASP A 887 3.69 40.69 -0.20
C ASP A 887 3.00 42.05 -0.41
N GLY A 888 2.12 42.14 -1.41
CA GLY A 888 1.34 43.33 -1.72
C GLY A 888 0.16 43.62 -0.79
N LEU A 889 -0.22 42.70 0.11
CA LEU A 889 -1.44 42.80 0.91
C LEU A 889 -1.54 44.12 1.68
N HIS A 890 -0.44 44.52 2.33
CA HIS A 890 -0.41 45.71 3.19
C HIS A 890 -0.60 47.00 2.39
N SER A 891 0.21 47.22 1.35
CA SER A 891 0.16 48.43 0.52
C SER A 891 -1.10 48.50 -0.34
N ASN A 892 -1.58 47.37 -0.86
CA ASN A 892 -2.74 47.34 -1.74
C ASN A 892 -4.06 47.42 -0.97
N ARG A 893 -4.13 46.82 0.23
CA ARG A 893 -5.35 46.70 1.04
C ARG A 893 -5.22 47.37 2.40
N LEU A 894 -4.40 46.83 3.29
CA LEU A 894 -4.52 47.08 4.73
C LEU A 894 -4.24 48.53 5.13
N TYR A 895 -3.22 49.17 4.54
CA TYR A 895 -2.92 50.57 4.81
C TYR A 895 -4.01 51.54 4.33
N LYS A 896 -4.90 51.11 3.44
CA LYS A 896 -6.06 51.89 2.98
C LYS A 896 -7.33 51.60 3.77
N GLN A 897 -7.34 50.53 4.56
CA GLN A 897 -8.51 50.08 5.32
C GLN A 897 -8.38 50.32 6.82
N ILE A 898 -7.16 50.33 7.34
CA ILE A 898 -6.84 50.51 8.75
C ILE A 898 -6.25 51.91 8.94
N GLU A 899 -6.78 52.66 9.89
CA GLU A 899 -6.23 53.95 10.32
C GLU A 899 -5.14 53.78 11.39
N PRO A 900 -4.30 54.80 11.66
CA PRO A 900 -3.23 54.74 12.66
C PRO A 900 -3.67 54.31 14.07
N ASP A 901 -4.93 54.59 14.43
CA ASP A 901 -5.54 54.20 15.70
C ASP A 901 -6.19 52.81 15.69
N GLY A 902 -6.06 52.08 14.58
CA GLY A 902 -6.62 50.74 14.39
C GLY A 902 -8.06 50.70 13.89
N LYS A 903 -8.75 51.84 13.75
CA LYS A 903 -10.11 51.84 13.23
C LYS A 903 -10.13 51.35 11.78
N MET A 904 -11.20 50.65 11.42
CA MET A 904 -11.52 50.30 10.03
C MET A 904 -12.80 51.02 9.60
N PRO A 905 -12.70 52.26 9.05
CA PRO A 905 -13.85 53.16 8.92
C PRO A 905 -14.99 52.60 8.08
N LEU A 906 -14.68 51.89 6.99
CA LEU A 906 -15.69 51.32 6.10
C LEU A 906 -16.49 50.18 6.75
N GLU A 907 -15.87 49.47 7.69
CA GLU A 907 -16.53 48.42 8.45
C GLU A 907 -17.35 49.02 9.59
N LEU A 908 -16.78 49.99 10.30
CA LEU A 908 -17.44 50.67 11.42
C LEU A 908 -18.65 51.51 11.02
N ALA A 909 -18.72 51.97 9.76
CA ALA A 909 -19.88 52.69 9.22
C ALA A 909 -21.14 51.82 9.04
N ARG A 910 -20.97 50.48 9.04
CA ARG A 910 -22.05 49.52 8.78
C ARG A 910 -23.04 49.45 9.93
N SER A 911 -24.23 48.94 9.64
CA SER A 911 -25.24 48.62 10.67
C SER A 911 -24.79 47.54 11.67
N LEU A 912 -23.85 46.68 11.26
CA LEU A 912 -23.21 45.63 12.06
C LEU A 912 -21.70 45.88 12.16
N GLY A 913 -21.30 47.08 12.57
CA GLY A 913 -19.92 47.56 12.50
C GLY A 913 -18.92 46.69 13.24
N HIS A 914 -19.27 46.20 14.44
CA HIS A 914 -18.41 45.30 15.21
C HIS A 914 -18.18 43.97 14.47
N SER A 915 -19.25 43.38 13.91
CA SER A 915 -19.15 42.14 13.14
C SER A 915 -18.39 42.29 11.83
N TYR A 916 -18.51 43.43 11.13
CA TYR A 916 -17.74 43.66 9.91
C TYR A 916 -16.25 43.87 10.21
N SER A 917 -15.91 44.57 11.29
CA SER A 917 -14.52 44.73 11.73
C SER A 917 -13.91 43.38 12.13
N GLU A 918 -14.62 42.59 12.94
CA GLU A 918 -14.21 41.23 13.31
C GLU A 918 -14.04 40.33 12.08
N TYR A 919 -15.01 40.33 11.17
CA TYR A 919 -14.95 39.52 9.95
C TYR A 919 -13.74 39.87 9.08
N ASN A 920 -13.42 41.16 8.91
CA ASN A 920 -12.24 41.57 8.15
C ASN A 920 -10.93 41.10 8.81
N LEU A 921 -10.85 41.18 10.14
CA LEU A 921 -9.68 40.70 10.90
C LEU A 921 -9.48 39.20 10.81
N ILE A 922 -10.56 38.41 10.69
CA ILE A 922 -10.47 36.96 10.43
C ILE A 922 -9.68 36.71 9.14
N HIS A 923 -10.04 37.39 8.06
CA HIS A 923 -9.37 37.24 6.76
C HIS A 923 -7.89 37.64 6.83
N MET A 924 -7.58 38.74 7.52
CA MET A 924 -6.20 39.19 7.71
C MET A 924 -5.34 38.14 8.42
N LEU A 925 -5.83 37.59 9.54
CA LEU A 925 -5.10 36.55 10.28
C LEU A 925 -4.99 35.23 9.51
N GLU A 926 -6.00 34.87 8.71
CA GLU A 926 -5.97 33.67 7.85
C GLU A 926 -4.92 33.79 6.75
N ILE A 927 -4.79 34.96 6.12
CA ILE A 927 -3.71 35.23 5.17
C ILE A 927 -2.36 35.18 5.88
N CYS A 928 -2.21 35.77 7.08
CA CYS A 928 -0.97 35.68 7.85
C CYS A 928 -0.58 34.23 8.18
N GLU A 929 -1.53 33.38 8.51
CA GLU A 929 -1.27 31.97 8.78
C GLU A 929 -0.81 31.23 7.50
N MET A 930 -1.52 31.41 6.39
CA MET A 930 -1.14 30.84 5.09
C MET A 930 0.21 31.39 4.57
N ALA A 931 0.57 32.61 4.92
CA ALA A 931 1.79 33.26 4.47
C ALA A 931 3.06 32.74 5.16
N LYS A 932 2.97 32.05 6.30
CA LYS A 932 4.15 31.61 7.08
C LYS A 932 5.26 30.93 6.26
N PRO A 933 4.98 30.02 5.30
CA PRO A 933 6.05 29.39 4.50
C PRO A 933 6.75 30.34 3.51
N LEU A 934 6.10 31.43 3.10
CA LEU A 934 6.58 32.34 2.05
C LEU A 934 7.06 33.69 2.60
N LEU A 935 6.40 34.20 3.64
CA LEU A 935 6.67 35.49 4.26
C LEU A 935 6.22 35.50 5.74
N PRO A 936 7.00 34.88 6.66
CA PRO A 936 6.65 34.78 8.08
C PRO A 936 6.39 36.12 8.78
N ALA A 937 7.07 37.18 8.31
CA ALA A 937 7.00 38.52 8.92
C ALA A 937 5.76 39.34 8.50
N LEU A 938 4.81 38.77 7.72
CA LEU A 938 3.67 39.51 7.18
C LEU A 938 2.87 40.24 8.28
N TYR A 939 2.56 39.58 9.40
CA TYR A 939 1.74 40.14 10.48
C TYR A 939 2.32 41.44 11.09
N HIS A 940 3.65 41.54 11.16
CA HIS A 940 4.35 42.65 11.83
C HIS A 940 4.60 43.86 10.93
N ARG A 941 4.21 43.82 9.65
CA ARG A 941 4.38 44.96 8.75
C ARG A 941 3.51 46.14 9.22
N THR A 942 4.12 47.31 9.20
CA THR A 942 3.52 48.55 9.70
C THR A 942 3.84 49.68 8.72
N SER A 943 2.89 50.58 8.45
CA SER A 943 3.13 51.79 7.65
C SER A 943 3.91 52.85 8.44
N ASP A 944 4.43 53.86 7.76
CA ASP A 944 5.16 54.97 8.39
C ASP A 944 4.34 55.72 9.44
N ASP A 945 3.02 55.80 9.25
CA ASP A 945 2.07 56.41 10.20
C ASP A 945 1.46 55.40 11.21
N GLY A 946 1.94 54.16 11.26
CA GLY A 946 1.61 53.20 12.31
C GLY A 946 0.42 52.26 12.04
N ARG A 947 -0.10 52.19 10.80
CA ARG A 947 -1.20 51.28 10.43
C ARG A 947 -0.68 49.84 10.36
N CYS A 948 -1.27 48.93 11.13
CA CYS A 948 -0.96 47.51 11.08
C CYS A 948 -2.13 46.65 11.61
N ILE A 949 -2.06 45.34 11.38
CA ILE A 949 -3.08 44.37 11.85
C ILE A 949 -3.18 44.41 13.38
N GLY A 950 -2.05 44.52 14.08
CA GLY A 950 -1.99 44.61 15.54
C GLY A 950 -2.80 45.79 16.09
N LYS A 951 -2.76 46.96 15.46
CA LYS A 951 -3.58 48.13 15.86
C LYS A 951 -5.07 47.89 15.68
N ALA A 952 -5.48 47.24 14.59
CA ALA A 952 -6.88 46.91 14.37
C ALA A 952 -7.41 45.88 15.38
N LEU A 953 -6.58 44.90 15.77
CA LEU A 953 -6.88 43.97 16.87
C LEU A 953 -6.97 44.70 18.21
N ASP A 954 -6.00 45.58 18.53
CA ASP A 954 -6.02 46.39 19.76
C ASP A 954 -7.33 47.20 19.84
N PHE A 955 -7.74 47.85 18.74
CA PHE A 955 -8.96 48.66 18.68
C PHE A 955 -10.20 47.83 19.01
N ILE A 956 -10.42 46.69 18.33
CA ILE A 956 -11.62 45.87 18.56
C ILE A 956 -11.59 45.23 19.96
N ALA A 957 -10.40 44.87 20.48
CA ALA A 957 -10.22 44.32 21.81
C ALA A 957 -10.67 45.28 22.92
N THR A 958 -10.61 46.61 22.71
CA THR A 958 -11.10 47.60 23.70
C THR A 958 -12.60 47.51 23.99
N TYR A 959 -13.37 46.82 23.14
CA TYR A 959 -14.81 46.59 23.31
C TYR A 959 -15.13 45.20 23.87
N GLN A 960 -14.12 44.36 24.14
CA GLN A 960 -14.35 43.04 24.70
C GLN A 960 -14.92 43.13 26.12
N GLY A 961 -16.08 42.50 26.33
CA GLY A 961 -16.80 42.54 27.61
C GLY A 961 -17.66 43.79 27.82
N LYS A 962 -17.73 44.70 26.84
CA LYS A 962 -18.62 45.86 26.88
C LYS A 962 -20.01 45.53 26.31
N THR A 963 -20.97 46.40 26.57
CA THR A 963 -22.31 46.35 26.00
C THR A 963 -22.38 47.01 24.62
N GLU A 964 -23.37 46.65 23.81
CA GLU A 964 -23.63 47.28 22.50
C GLU A 964 -23.73 48.82 22.58
N LYS A 965 -24.30 49.36 23.67
CA LYS A 965 -24.43 50.80 23.87
C LYS A 965 -23.08 51.52 24.02
N GLU A 966 -22.09 50.84 24.60
CA GLU A 966 -20.73 51.36 24.78
C GLU A 966 -19.91 51.28 23.49
N PHE A 967 -20.44 50.69 22.43
CA PHE A 967 -19.86 50.71 21.08
C PHE A 967 -20.20 51.99 20.30
N ALA A 968 -21.04 52.88 20.86
CA ALA A 968 -21.33 54.18 20.26
C ALA A 968 -20.04 55.01 20.05
N PRO A 969 -19.92 55.78 18.94
CA PRO A 969 -20.97 56.14 17.98
C PRO A 969 -21.23 55.10 16.88
N TYR A 970 -20.57 53.94 16.92
CA TYR A 970 -20.76 52.86 15.94
C TYR A 970 -22.01 52.04 16.23
N ARG A 971 -22.48 51.28 15.24
CA ARG A 971 -23.74 50.51 15.32
C ARG A 971 -23.47 49.02 15.30
N GLN A 972 -24.24 48.25 16.08
CA GLN A 972 -24.34 46.81 15.97
C GLN A 972 -25.79 46.38 16.21
N ILE A 973 -26.67 46.60 15.23
CA ILE A 973 -28.13 46.45 15.38
C ILE A 973 -28.62 45.04 15.73
N SER A 974 -27.76 44.02 15.66
CA SER A 974 -28.05 42.64 16.11
C SER A 974 -26.76 41.84 16.31
N GLY A 975 -26.83 40.71 17.04
CA GLY A 975 -25.73 39.74 17.08
C GLY A 975 -24.48 40.14 17.87
N TRP A 976 -24.60 41.12 18.78
CA TRP A 976 -23.50 41.60 19.65
C TRP A 976 -22.75 40.45 20.34
N ASP A 977 -23.46 39.61 21.10
CA ASP A 977 -22.86 38.52 21.86
C ASP A 977 -22.09 37.53 20.97
N ASN A 978 -22.65 37.18 19.81
CA ASN A 978 -21.97 36.28 18.88
C ASN A 978 -20.66 36.90 18.37
N SER A 979 -20.68 38.19 18.03
CA SER A 979 -19.48 38.87 17.53
C SER A 979 -18.42 39.03 18.62
N GLN A 980 -18.80 39.31 19.86
CA GLN A 980 -17.89 39.28 21.03
C GLN A 980 -17.22 37.91 21.19
N GLN A 981 -17.95 36.81 20.98
CA GLN A 981 -17.38 35.46 21.03
C GLN A 981 -16.48 35.14 19.82
N GLN A 982 -16.71 35.74 18.65
CA GLN A 982 -15.76 35.62 17.53
C GLN A 982 -14.48 36.42 17.78
N VAL A 983 -14.58 37.61 18.39
CA VAL A 983 -13.40 38.39 18.80
C VAL A 983 -12.55 37.62 19.80
N CYS A 984 -13.16 36.89 20.76
CA CYS A 984 -12.41 35.96 21.60
C CYS A 984 -11.52 35.02 20.77
N TRP A 985 -12.08 34.33 19.77
CA TRP A 985 -11.29 33.42 18.91
C TRP A 985 -10.25 34.15 18.06
N LEU A 986 -10.54 35.36 17.59
CA LEU A 986 -9.54 36.20 16.91
C LEU A 986 -8.34 36.50 17.81
N LEU A 987 -8.59 36.98 19.04
CA LEU A 987 -7.56 37.30 20.02
C LEU A 987 -6.77 36.04 20.39
N TYR A 988 -7.46 34.93 20.59
CA TYR A 988 -6.81 33.63 20.80
C TYR A 988 -5.85 33.35 19.64
N ARG A 989 -6.31 33.38 18.38
CA ARG A 989 -5.44 33.14 17.21
C ARG A 989 -4.26 34.13 17.12
N ALA A 990 -4.50 35.41 17.40
CA ALA A 990 -3.50 36.46 17.34
C ALA A 990 -2.34 36.30 18.33
N ARG A 991 -2.56 35.62 19.47
CA ARG A 991 -1.53 35.38 20.51
C ARG A 991 -0.26 34.71 19.97
N HIS A 992 -0.38 33.90 18.92
CA HIS A 992 0.76 33.21 18.31
C HIS A 992 1.60 34.13 17.43
N PHE A 993 1.02 35.21 16.93
CA PHE A 993 1.72 36.22 16.14
C PHE A 993 2.33 37.30 17.03
N ASP A 994 1.66 37.66 18.13
CA ASP A 994 2.16 38.64 19.09
C ASP A 994 1.93 38.19 20.53
N PRO A 995 2.84 37.37 21.09
CA PRO A 995 2.70 36.84 22.45
C PRO A 995 2.91 37.90 23.53
N SER A 996 3.37 39.12 23.18
CA SER A 996 3.55 40.21 24.14
C SER A 996 2.24 40.88 24.56
N LYS A 997 1.17 40.65 23.81
CA LYS A 997 -0.16 41.21 24.05
C LYS A 997 -0.98 40.33 25.00
N ASN A 998 -1.86 40.95 25.78
CA ASN A 998 -2.76 40.26 26.71
C ASN A 998 -3.96 39.56 26.03
N TYR A 999 -3.85 39.19 24.76
CA TYR A 999 -4.95 38.60 23.98
C TYR A 999 -5.44 37.27 24.53
N GLU A 1000 -4.54 36.42 25.02
CA GLU A 1000 -4.94 35.16 25.65
C GLU A 1000 -5.72 35.38 26.96
N GLU A 1001 -5.34 36.38 27.74
CA GLU A 1001 -6.05 36.75 28.98
C GLU A 1001 -7.47 37.24 28.67
N LEU A 1002 -7.62 38.09 27.65
CA LEU A 1002 -8.93 38.55 27.18
C LEU A 1002 -9.81 37.40 26.67
N PHE A 1003 -9.22 36.45 25.93
CA PHE A 1003 -9.93 35.23 25.54
C PHE A 1003 -10.43 34.47 26.77
N ARG A 1004 -9.55 34.15 27.72
CA ARG A 1004 -9.90 33.37 28.92
C ARG A 1004 -10.95 34.07 29.79
N LYS A 1005 -10.93 35.41 29.84
CA LYS A 1005 -11.86 36.20 30.63
C LYS A 1005 -13.27 36.27 30.05
N TYR A 1006 -13.41 36.39 28.73
CA TYR A 1006 -14.69 36.73 28.10
C TYR A 1006 -15.26 35.64 27.18
N TRP A 1007 -14.48 34.61 26.85
CA TRP A 1007 -14.99 33.49 26.09
C TRP A 1007 -15.95 32.66 26.95
N ILE A 1008 -17.15 32.42 26.42
CA ILE A 1008 -18.12 31.53 27.05
C ILE A 1008 -17.62 30.11 26.85
N GLU A 1009 -17.14 29.52 27.94
CA GLU A 1009 -16.47 28.23 27.92
C GLU A 1009 -17.35 27.15 27.28
N LYS A 1010 -16.85 26.57 26.19
CA LYS A 1010 -17.44 25.42 25.51
C LYS A 1010 -16.35 24.36 25.35
N PRO A 1011 -16.08 23.55 26.38
CA PRO A 1011 -14.94 22.63 26.39
C PRO A 1011 -14.92 21.61 25.23
N GLY A 1012 -16.07 21.30 24.63
CA GLY A 1012 -16.18 20.42 23.46
C GLY A 1012 -15.97 21.11 22.11
N HIS A 1013 -15.61 22.40 22.06
CA HIS A 1013 -15.57 23.17 20.82
C HIS A 1013 -14.36 22.80 19.95
N ILE A 1014 -14.60 22.49 18.67
CA ILE A 1014 -13.55 22.04 17.72
C ILE A 1014 -12.38 23.03 17.58
N ASN A 1015 -12.61 24.33 17.68
CA ASN A 1015 -11.56 25.35 17.57
C ASN A 1015 -10.44 25.18 18.61
N LEU A 1016 -10.69 24.54 19.76
CA LEU A 1016 -9.64 24.19 20.74
C LEU A 1016 -8.62 23.19 20.18
N LEU A 1017 -8.99 22.44 19.14
CA LEU A 1017 -8.10 21.54 18.42
C LEU A 1017 -7.39 22.23 17.24
N LEU A 1018 -7.98 23.28 16.67
CA LEU A 1018 -7.53 23.90 15.41
C LEU A 1018 -6.63 25.13 15.59
N TYR A 1019 -6.71 25.83 16.74
CA TYR A 1019 -5.99 27.07 17.06
C TYR A 1019 -5.25 26.97 18.41
#